data_AF-A0A5N5JHS8-F1
#
_entry.id   AF-A0A5N5JHS8-F1
#
_cell.length_a   1.000
_cell.length_b   1.000
_cell.length_c   1.000
_cell.angle_alpha   90.00
_cell.angle_beta   90.00
_cell.angle_gamma   90.00
#
_symmetry.space_group_name_H-M   'P 1'
#
loop_
_entity.id
_entity.type
_entity.pdbx_description
1 polymer ?
#
loop_
_entity_poly.entity_id
_entity_poly.type
_entity_poly.pdbx_seq_one_letter_code
_entity_poly.pdbx_strand_id
1 'polypeptide(L)'
;MKGTDHSREQSWDDKKWPMVRIPADIQVLFALPSQDHPEPYYYMKAGQPLRMNRVLKQLCTAGRKVEDGILKAKELLRNGENPDVMRHALGIYLTHSSDAQDRHLTVPALKDHAVMRAQATIQPSSSTSQIDPGEVTTPDTLRGPAVLSYWREDYDYNDHHVHWHMVFPGTGTVVDGQNVKVIDRQGELFLYMHSQMVARYDTEGLCWGLPLVRPWNQYDDVLEQGYVPVPPLKDFYGGYGAYSSWFATKNPTIPDTKDEPVSRAQLEQWRDNVYQAIKNGYFLTKKPDGSQGKAMLDPGNCANLVGVVIEAESAALQVLPDGSSLDSDVYGNIHNFGHDKFAEMGYHNYLTKDNPYSLMISNFGSPRDAAFWPWHKHIQYYGRLAAARFPQDVTEHKANVSLSNLIVKAQKTGPGHPDGIVTVMGPPAVNLMESRAKLDHEPYEWSVEIQSHRTPSPSTDNPQTITLRMFIAAKELMEDYHSWIEMDKATISLTSASTTQVRLDTDSAVARKMGNYSELNTEWASSWCRCGWPQNMMLPVGRVEGMEFVAFCMATDDVVDASVKTPAVSYCGSMQADRKYPDPRGMGYPFNQEWTQNINTGGVANLSTIIADNKTYPFMATSSFRVFRTTKPFVDTMPGPSPIRNITWFDPIKAYFQPGDVVCMVHEYGYDLSDYNDVVLHGAAIYDAVLHKRMPLQMSPYTQEKPDPKHPMWTDDMCHNFNAWLQSGCPKGQDPGPGPHPGPTPSDVTWDGTIKGYFLPSDVKCMTEAGGFDLSKKDDVVKYADAIYKAVVDGGMPMQMKPYSQKNPDPNHPLWTTQMCNNFKAWKNGNFP
;
A
#
# COMPACT_ATOMS: atom_id res chain seq x y z
N MET A 1 44.80 -2.26 28.61
CA MET A 1 43.69 -3.09 29.13
C MET A 1 42.52 -2.89 28.18
N LYS A 2 42.17 -3.92 27.41
CA LYS A 2 41.03 -3.92 26.48
C LYS A 2 39.78 -4.22 27.31
N GLY A 3 38.85 -3.27 27.40
CA GLY A 3 37.48 -3.53 27.84
C GLY A 3 36.64 -3.83 26.62
N THR A 4 36.25 -5.08 26.45
CA THR A 4 35.24 -5.51 25.48
C THR A 4 33.86 -5.15 26.03
N ASP A 5 33.14 -4.32 25.28
CA ASP A 5 31.77 -3.91 25.56
C ASP A 5 30.82 -5.09 25.25
N HIS A 6 30.43 -5.82 26.29
CA HIS A 6 29.55 -7.00 26.22
C HIS A 6 28.06 -6.65 26.00
N SER A 7 27.72 -5.39 25.72
CA SER A 7 26.32 -4.98 25.51
C SER A 7 25.80 -5.22 24.07
N ARG A 8 26.67 -5.51 23.09
CA ARG A 8 26.27 -5.74 21.68
C ARG A 8 25.88 -7.19 21.34
N GLU A 9 26.12 -8.16 22.21
CA GLU A 9 25.92 -9.60 21.92
C GLU A 9 24.56 -10.17 22.33
N GLN A 10 23.70 -9.41 23.03
CA GLN A 10 22.52 -10.00 23.68
C GLN A 10 21.20 -10.05 22.85
N SER A 11 21.19 -9.69 21.57
CA SER A 11 19.95 -9.74 20.75
C SER A 11 19.92 -10.81 19.64
N TRP A 12 21.01 -11.56 19.40
CA TRP A 12 21.09 -12.49 18.26
C TRP A 12 21.66 -13.87 18.64
N ASP A 13 20.87 -14.94 18.49
CA ASP A 13 21.27 -16.34 18.75
C ASP A 13 21.44 -17.08 17.41
N ASP A 14 22.69 -17.28 16.99
CA ASP A 14 23.06 -17.96 15.74
C ASP A 14 22.59 -19.42 15.67
N LYS A 15 22.25 -20.06 16.79
CA LYS A 15 21.69 -21.43 16.79
C LYS A 15 20.18 -21.47 16.48
N LYS A 16 19.49 -20.33 16.52
CA LYS A 16 18.04 -20.22 16.23
C LYS A 16 17.68 -19.78 14.81
N TRP A 17 18.66 -19.33 14.01
CA TRP A 17 18.41 -18.73 12.68
C TRP A 17 19.11 -19.41 11.47
N PRO A 18 19.18 -20.75 11.35
CA PRO A 18 19.77 -21.39 10.17
C PRO A 18 18.85 -21.43 8.93
N MET A 19 17.55 -21.16 9.07
CA MET A 19 16.58 -21.25 7.96
C MET A 19 15.91 -19.90 7.68
N VAL A 20 15.81 -19.54 6.40
CA VAL A 20 14.96 -18.43 5.93
C VAL A 20 13.52 -18.90 5.90
N ARG A 21 12.63 -18.19 6.61
CA ARG A 21 11.19 -18.48 6.70
C ARG A 21 10.43 -17.35 6.03
N ILE A 22 10.19 -17.45 4.73
CA ILE A 22 9.34 -16.51 3.98
C ILE A 22 7.88 -16.97 4.14
N PRO A 23 6.92 -16.06 4.41
CA PRO A 23 7.05 -14.59 4.45
C PRO A 23 7.41 -14.00 5.83
N ALA A 24 7.47 -14.80 6.90
CA ALA A 24 7.68 -14.30 8.27
C ALA A 24 8.93 -13.42 8.45
N ASP A 25 10.05 -13.79 7.83
CA ASP A 25 11.29 -13.01 7.90
C ASP A 25 11.14 -11.61 7.29
N ILE A 26 10.33 -11.46 6.23
CA ILE A 26 10.04 -10.16 5.63
C ILE A 26 9.32 -9.28 6.66
N GLN A 27 8.28 -9.82 7.32
CA GLN A 27 7.54 -9.07 8.34
C GLN A 27 8.45 -8.63 9.50
N VAL A 28 9.32 -9.52 9.98
CA VAL A 28 10.28 -9.18 11.05
C VAL A 28 11.19 -8.04 10.62
N LEU A 29 11.78 -8.11 9.42
CA LEU A 29 12.70 -7.08 8.91
C LEU A 29 12.04 -5.70 8.78
N PHE A 30 10.76 -5.66 8.38
CA PHE A 30 10.00 -4.41 8.29
C PHE A 30 9.55 -3.84 9.64
N ALA A 31 9.46 -4.69 10.67
CA ALA A 31 9.10 -4.31 12.02
C ALA A 31 10.31 -3.91 12.90
N LEU A 32 11.54 -4.04 12.41
CA LEU A 32 12.74 -3.70 13.18
C LEU A 32 12.80 -2.18 13.48
N PRO A 33 12.86 -1.78 14.76
CA PRO A 33 13.01 -0.38 15.13
C PRO A 33 14.42 0.13 14.82
N SER A 34 14.52 1.40 14.44
CA SER A 34 15.78 2.12 14.18
C SER A 34 16.07 3.22 15.21
N GLN A 35 15.15 3.43 16.17
CA GLN A 35 15.35 4.40 17.26
C GLN A 35 16.70 4.12 17.93
N ASP A 36 17.47 5.18 18.17
CA ASP A 36 18.81 5.17 18.77
C ASP A 36 19.95 4.58 17.92
N HIS A 37 19.72 4.32 16.62
CA HIS A 37 20.82 3.93 15.73
C HIS A 37 21.86 5.07 15.62
N PRO A 38 23.17 4.81 15.79
CA PRO A 38 24.20 5.86 15.81
C PRO A 38 24.34 6.63 14.49
N GLU A 39 23.85 6.05 13.40
CA GLU A 39 23.76 6.68 12.09
C GLU A 39 22.28 6.68 11.64
N PRO A 40 21.50 7.73 11.90
CA PRO A 40 20.11 7.80 11.48
C PRO A 40 19.98 7.87 9.96
N TYR A 41 18.82 7.46 9.44
CA TYR A 41 18.54 7.47 8.01
C TYR A 41 17.50 8.53 7.65
N TYR A 42 17.93 9.46 6.79
CA TYR A 42 17.12 10.57 6.32
C TYR A 42 17.28 10.64 4.80
N TYR A 43 16.37 10.00 4.06
CA TYR A 43 16.56 9.78 2.61
C TYR A 43 16.82 11.06 1.82
N MET A 44 16.23 12.19 2.22
CA MET A 44 16.37 13.47 1.53
C MET A 44 17.74 14.14 1.69
N LYS A 45 18.57 13.68 2.64
CA LYS A 45 19.91 14.23 2.84
C LYS A 45 20.88 13.80 1.77
N ALA A 46 21.88 14.66 1.51
CA ALA A 46 23.00 14.33 0.64
C ALA A 46 23.65 12.98 1.04
N GLY A 47 24.00 12.16 0.05
CA GLY A 47 24.67 10.87 0.26
C GLY A 47 23.77 9.71 0.74
N GLN A 48 22.63 9.97 1.40
CA GLN A 48 21.73 8.91 1.88
C GLN A 48 21.07 8.09 0.76
N PRO A 49 20.66 8.67 -0.39
CA PRO A 49 20.20 7.89 -1.54
C PRO A 49 21.29 6.95 -2.09
N LEU A 50 22.57 7.36 -2.05
CA LEU A 50 23.69 6.51 -2.45
C LEU A 50 23.95 5.38 -1.46
N ARG A 51 23.78 5.62 -0.16
CA ARG A 51 23.82 4.58 0.89
C ARG A 51 22.72 3.54 0.65
N MET A 52 21.48 3.99 0.48
CA MET A 52 20.34 3.11 0.20
C MET A 52 20.57 2.30 -1.07
N ASN A 53 20.98 2.93 -2.18
CA ASN A 53 21.25 2.26 -3.45
C ASN A 53 22.38 1.22 -3.33
N ARG A 54 23.38 1.46 -2.47
CA ARG A 54 24.45 0.48 -2.20
C ARG A 54 23.90 -0.76 -1.50
N VAL A 55 23.00 -0.59 -0.54
CA VAL A 55 22.32 -1.71 0.12
C VAL A 55 21.45 -2.46 -0.89
N LEU A 56 20.63 -1.75 -1.67
CA LEU A 56 19.81 -2.34 -2.73
C LEU A 56 20.64 -3.19 -3.70
N LYS A 57 21.76 -2.65 -4.22
CA LYS A 57 22.66 -3.41 -5.10
C LYS A 57 23.15 -4.69 -4.45
N GLN A 58 23.55 -4.65 -3.18
CA GLN A 58 24.00 -5.84 -2.47
C GLN A 58 22.89 -6.90 -2.35
N LEU A 59 21.65 -6.49 -2.08
CA LEU A 59 20.49 -7.40 -2.06
C LEU A 59 20.25 -8.04 -3.44
N CYS A 60 20.23 -7.21 -4.50
CA CYS A 60 20.00 -7.67 -5.88
C CYS A 60 21.12 -8.58 -6.42
N THR A 61 22.37 -8.40 -5.97
CA THR A 61 23.50 -9.22 -6.40
C THR A 61 23.78 -10.43 -5.50
N ALA A 62 23.03 -10.60 -4.40
CA ALA A 62 23.24 -11.70 -3.46
C ALA A 62 22.91 -13.07 -4.07
N GLY A 63 21.93 -13.10 -4.99
CA GLY A 63 21.49 -14.31 -5.68
C GLY A 63 20.20 -14.06 -6.45
N ARG A 64 19.60 -15.14 -6.97
CA ARG A 64 18.40 -15.05 -7.82
C ARG A 64 17.09 -15.23 -7.04
N LYS A 65 17.15 -15.78 -5.83
CA LYS A 65 15.96 -16.04 -5.01
C LYS A 65 15.82 -15.00 -3.91
N VAL A 66 14.59 -14.78 -3.45
CA VAL A 66 14.31 -13.87 -2.33
C VAL A 66 15.08 -14.28 -1.07
N GLU A 67 15.27 -15.57 -0.84
CA GLU A 67 16.05 -16.09 0.28
C GLU A 67 17.48 -15.56 0.30
N ASP A 68 18.13 -15.40 -0.86
CA ASP A 68 19.49 -14.87 -0.97
C ASP A 68 19.53 -13.39 -0.54
N GLY A 69 18.55 -12.61 -1.01
CA GLY A 69 18.37 -11.21 -0.60
C GLY A 69 18.10 -11.07 0.89
N ILE A 70 17.24 -11.92 1.46
CA ILE A 70 16.91 -11.92 2.89
C ILE A 70 18.12 -12.32 3.75
N LEU A 71 18.91 -13.31 3.34
CA LEU A 71 20.17 -13.65 4.01
C LEU A 71 21.13 -12.47 3.99
N LYS A 72 21.27 -11.79 2.84
CA LYS A 72 22.12 -10.61 2.73
C LYS A 72 21.62 -9.45 3.59
N ALA A 73 20.30 -9.24 3.67
CA ALA A 73 19.69 -8.26 4.55
C ALA A 73 20.05 -8.51 6.01
N LYS A 74 19.90 -9.77 6.48
CA LYS A 74 20.28 -10.18 7.85
C LYS A 74 21.78 -10.04 8.11
N GLU A 75 22.63 -10.27 7.12
CA GLU A 75 24.08 -10.07 7.23
C GLU A 75 24.42 -8.57 7.40
N LEU A 76 23.83 -7.70 6.57
CA LEU A 76 24.09 -6.27 6.62
C LEU A 76 23.61 -5.63 7.93
N LEU A 77 22.44 -6.03 8.42
CA LEU A 77 21.93 -5.60 9.73
C LEU A 77 22.85 -6.05 10.86
N ARG A 78 23.34 -7.29 10.84
CA ARG A 78 24.33 -7.79 11.81
C ARG A 78 25.64 -7.01 11.78
N ASN A 79 26.01 -6.50 10.61
CA ASN A 79 27.18 -5.65 10.42
C ASN A 79 26.93 -4.17 10.78
N GLY A 80 25.77 -3.84 11.37
CA GLY A 80 25.45 -2.51 11.88
C GLY A 80 24.84 -1.56 10.85
N GLU A 81 24.24 -2.08 9.77
CA GLU A 81 23.43 -1.24 8.87
C GLU A 81 22.12 -0.79 9.56
N ASN A 82 21.66 0.41 9.24
CA ASN A 82 20.45 0.97 9.82
C ASN A 82 19.19 0.22 9.32
N PRO A 83 18.26 -0.20 10.22
CA PRO A 83 17.02 -0.86 9.84
C PRO A 83 16.16 -0.09 8.83
N ASP A 84 16.16 1.24 8.83
CA ASP A 84 15.36 2.05 7.90
C ASP A 84 15.94 2.09 6.49
N VAL A 85 17.27 2.09 6.39
CA VAL A 85 17.96 1.88 5.09
C VAL A 85 17.59 0.51 4.55
N MET A 86 17.60 -0.51 5.42
CA MET A 86 17.22 -1.87 5.05
C MET A 86 15.76 -1.96 4.62
N ARG A 87 14.81 -1.36 5.36
CA ARG A 87 13.38 -1.34 5.01
C ARG A 87 13.15 -0.70 3.64
N HIS A 88 13.81 0.42 3.35
CA HIS A 88 13.70 1.10 2.06
C HIS A 88 14.29 0.23 0.94
N ALA A 89 15.53 -0.24 1.08
CA ALA A 89 16.21 -1.04 0.07
C ALA A 89 15.50 -2.39 -0.18
N LEU A 90 15.06 -3.06 0.88
CA LEU A 90 14.33 -4.33 0.79
C LEU A 90 12.93 -4.13 0.18
N GLY A 91 12.29 -3.00 0.45
CA GLY A 91 11.02 -2.62 -0.19
C GLY A 91 11.15 -2.52 -1.71
N ILE A 92 12.18 -1.81 -2.19
CA ILE A 92 12.49 -1.74 -3.64
C ILE A 92 12.85 -3.13 -4.17
N TYR A 93 13.71 -3.89 -3.48
CA TYR A 93 14.10 -5.24 -3.89
C TYR A 93 12.89 -6.17 -4.08
N LEU A 94 11.99 -6.25 -3.10
CA LEU A 94 10.80 -7.10 -3.16
C LEU A 94 9.81 -6.64 -4.25
N THR A 95 9.74 -5.33 -4.49
CA THR A 95 8.85 -4.76 -5.53
C THR A 95 9.27 -5.18 -6.94
N HIS A 96 10.59 -5.29 -7.17
CA HIS A 96 11.19 -5.49 -8.51
C HIS A 96 11.87 -6.85 -8.72
N SER A 97 11.96 -7.70 -7.69
CA SER A 97 12.49 -9.06 -7.81
C SER A 97 11.51 -9.95 -8.58
N SER A 98 11.98 -10.59 -9.65
CA SER A 98 11.16 -11.54 -10.42
C SER A 98 10.69 -12.71 -9.55
N ASP A 99 11.58 -13.25 -8.68
CA ASP A 99 11.21 -14.34 -7.76
C ASP A 99 10.14 -13.88 -6.75
N ALA A 100 10.20 -12.62 -6.27
CA ALA A 100 9.17 -12.07 -5.39
C ALA A 100 7.83 -11.93 -6.12
N GLN A 101 7.86 -11.40 -7.35
CA GLN A 101 6.68 -11.22 -8.20
C GLN A 101 6.01 -12.56 -8.54
N ASP A 102 6.79 -13.55 -8.98
CA ASP A 102 6.31 -14.90 -9.35
C ASP A 102 5.70 -15.64 -8.15
N ARG A 103 6.21 -15.38 -6.94
CA ARG A 103 5.73 -15.98 -5.69
C ARG A 103 4.67 -15.13 -4.97
N HIS A 104 4.24 -14.02 -5.57
CA HIS A 104 3.32 -13.04 -4.98
C HIS A 104 3.77 -12.53 -3.59
N LEU A 105 5.08 -12.43 -3.36
CA LEU A 105 5.65 -11.87 -2.14
C LEU A 105 5.59 -10.36 -2.20
N THR A 106 4.69 -9.78 -1.42
CA THR A 106 4.48 -8.33 -1.38
C THR A 106 5.27 -7.68 -0.24
N VAL A 107 5.69 -6.44 -0.46
CA VAL A 107 6.18 -5.57 0.62
C VAL A 107 5.09 -5.46 1.70
N PRO A 108 5.41 -5.55 3.00
CA PRO A 108 4.45 -5.32 4.08
C PRO A 108 3.78 -3.94 4.00
N ALA A 109 2.50 -3.89 4.39
CA ALA A 109 1.72 -2.65 4.44
C ALA A 109 2.32 -1.65 5.43
N LEU A 110 2.07 -0.35 5.26
CA LEU A 110 2.64 0.69 6.14
C LEU A 110 2.36 0.42 7.62
N LYS A 111 1.16 -0.08 7.95
CA LYS A 111 0.76 -0.49 9.31
C LYS A 111 1.68 -1.54 9.95
N ASP A 112 2.41 -2.30 9.14
CA ASP A 112 3.35 -3.33 9.59
C ASP A 112 4.79 -2.81 9.77
N HIS A 113 5.06 -1.55 9.45
CA HIS A 113 6.39 -0.95 9.61
C HIS A 113 6.60 -0.54 11.07
N ALA A 114 7.87 -0.55 11.51
CA ALA A 114 8.26 -0.26 12.89
C ALA A 114 7.63 1.01 13.48
N VAL A 115 7.59 2.11 12.72
CA VAL A 115 7.02 3.41 13.16
C VAL A 115 5.53 3.29 13.50
N MET A 116 4.76 2.52 12.72
CA MET A 116 3.33 2.31 12.97
C MET A 116 3.09 1.29 14.10
N ARG A 117 3.90 0.22 14.17
CA ARG A 117 3.78 -0.83 15.20
C ARG A 117 4.14 -0.35 16.60
N ALA A 118 5.17 0.49 16.73
CA ALA A 118 5.58 1.05 18.01
C ALA A 118 4.41 1.77 18.72
N GLN A 119 3.52 2.38 17.94
CA GLN A 119 2.38 3.14 18.44
C GLN A 119 1.14 2.28 18.71
N ALA A 120 0.96 1.17 17.97
CA ALA A 120 -0.09 0.18 18.26
C ALA A 120 0.10 -0.55 19.61
N THR A 121 1.31 -0.48 20.19
CA THR A 121 1.67 -1.17 21.44
C THR A 121 1.46 -0.31 22.70
N ILE A 122 1.06 0.96 22.55
CA ILE A 122 0.73 1.84 23.69
C ILE A 122 -0.66 1.46 24.22
N GLN A 123 -0.68 0.57 25.22
CA GLN A 123 -1.86 0.28 26.02
C GLN A 123 -2.41 1.58 26.65
N PRO A 124 -3.73 1.82 26.66
CA PRO A 124 -4.32 2.86 27.48
C PRO A 124 -3.95 2.59 28.93
N SER A 125 -3.17 3.48 29.57
CA SER A 125 -2.90 3.36 31.00
C SER A 125 -4.24 3.36 31.74
N SER A 126 -4.50 2.30 32.50
CA SER A 126 -5.78 1.98 33.15
C SER A 126 -6.18 2.92 34.31
N SER A 127 -5.71 4.16 34.35
CA SER A 127 -5.92 5.07 35.50
C SER A 127 -6.27 6.51 35.16
N THR A 128 -6.45 6.90 33.90
CA THR A 128 -7.09 8.19 33.57
C THR A 128 -8.03 8.04 32.37
N SER A 129 -9.13 8.77 32.42
CA SER A 129 -10.25 8.84 31.49
C SER A 129 -9.87 8.63 30.02
N GLN A 130 -10.69 7.86 29.30
CA GLN A 130 -10.73 7.74 27.84
C GLN A 130 -10.61 9.11 27.14
N ILE A 131 -9.39 9.50 26.78
CA ILE A 131 -9.14 10.51 25.74
C ILE A 131 -8.17 9.85 24.79
N ASP A 132 -8.71 9.27 23.73
CA ASP A 132 -7.95 8.85 22.55
C ASP A 132 -7.32 10.12 21.96
N PRO A 133 -5.97 10.29 21.97
CA PRO A 133 -5.35 11.57 21.67
C PRO A 133 -5.26 11.74 20.16
N GLY A 134 -6.42 11.83 19.49
CA GLY A 134 -6.51 12.41 18.16
C GLY A 134 -5.95 13.84 18.16
N GLU A 135 -5.73 14.39 16.97
CA GLU A 135 -5.24 15.76 16.83
C GLU A 135 -6.09 16.77 17.63
N VAL A 136 -5.45 17.52 18.53
CA VAL A 136 -6.12 18.53 19.35
C VAL A 136 -6.70 19.61 18.45
N THR A 137 -8.03 19.67 18.39
CA THR A 137 -8.75 20.62 17.54
C THR A 137 -9.34 21.74 18.40
N THR A 138 -8.74 22.94 18.31
CA THR A 138 -9.22 24.17 18.93
C THR A 138 -9.32 25.27 17.87
N PRO A 139 -9.98 26.40 18.16
CA PRO A 139 -9.93 27.58 17.29
C PRO A 139 -8.50 28.10 17.01
N ASP A 140 -7.52 27.74 17.84
CA ASP A 140 -6.12 28.10 17.63
C ASP A 140 -5.42 27.17 16.64
N THR A 141 -5.78 25.88 16.64
CA THR A 141 -5.15 24.86 15.78
C THR A 141 -5.91 24.58 14.48
N LEU A 142 -7.18 24.98 14.37
CA LEU A 142 -8.02 24.76 13.18
C LEU A 142 -7.94 25.94 12.20
N ARG A 143 -6.74 26.20 11.65
CA ARG A 143 -6.50 27.30 10.71
C ARG A 143 -5.84 26.82 9.42
N GLY A 144 -6.19 27.47 8.31
CA GLY A 144 -5.61 27.23 6.99
C GLY A 144 -5.60 25.74 6.61
N PRO A 145 -4.44 25.15 6.29
CA PRO A 145 -4.34 23.77 5.83
C PRO A 145 -4.74 22.75 6.92
N ALA A 146 -4.78 23.12 8.21
CA ALA A 146 -5.18 22.18 9.26
C ALA A 146 -6.57 21.58 9.02
N VAL A 147 -7.51 22.31 8.39
CA VAL A 147 -8.83 21.77 8.02
C VAL A 147 -8.74 20.50 7.17
N LEU A 148 -7.69 20.37 6.34
CA LEU A 148 -7.46 19.25 5.44
C LEU A 148 -6.56 18.15 6.03
N SER A 149 -6.40 18.09 7.36
CA SER A 149 -5.55 17.06 7.97
C SER A 149 -6.08 15.65 7.75
N TYR A 150 -7.40 15.44 7.73
CA TYR A 150 -7.97 14.12 7.42
C TYR A 150 -7.53 13.59 6.05
N TRP A 151 -7.35 14.49 5.08
CA TRP A 151 -6.91 14.14 3.74
C TRP A 151 -5.40 13.83 3.74
N ARG A 152 -4.59 14.69 4.39
CA ARG A 152 -3.12 14.52 4.43
C ARG A 152 -2.66 13.36 5.31
N GLU A 153 -3.40 13.08 6.37
CA GLU A 153 -3.11 12.06 7.36
C GLU A 153 -3.81 10.72 7.04
N ASP A 154 -4.61 10.64 5.97
CA ASP A 154 -5.25 9.41 5.51
C ASP A 154 -4.20 8.29 5.35
N TYR A 155 -4.50 7.14 5.94
CA TYR A 155 -3.55 6.03 5.98
C TYR A 155 -3.28 5.46 4.59
N ASP A 156 -4.33 5.25 3.79
CA ASP A 156 -4.23 4.60 2.49
C ASP A 156 -3.53 5.49 1.47
N TYR A 157 -3.70 6.80 1.59
CA TYR A 157 -2.94 7.80 0.83
C TYR A 157 -1.44 7.78 1.15
N ASN A 158 -1.08 7.75 2.43
CA ASN A 158 0.32 7.67 2.83
C ASN A 158 0.95 6.32 2.45
N ASP A 159 0.21 5.21 2.58
CA ASP A 159 0.66 3.89 2.10
C ASP A 159 0.87 3.87 0.58
N HIS A 160 -0.05 4.49 -0.18
CA HIS A 160 0.08 4.70 -1.62
C HIS A 160 1.36 5.46 -1.95
N HIS A 161 1.59 6.62 -1.35
CA HIS A 161 2.74 7.48 -1.65
C HIS A 161 4.07 6.79 -1.35
N VAL A 162 4.18 6.13 -0.19
CA VAL A 162 5.36 5.34 0.19
C VAL A 162 5.62 4.24 -0.83
N HIS A 163 4.58 3.50 -1.22
CA HIS A 163 4.73 2.39 -2.15
C HIS A 163 5.01 2.87 -3.58
N TRP A 164 4.44 4.00 -4.02
CA TRP A 164 4.75 4.60 -5.31
C TRP A 164 6.25 4.90 -5.43
N HIS A 165 6.88 5.44 -4.38
CA HIS A 165 8.34 5.65 -4.35
C HIS A 165 9.17 4.36 -4.26
N MET A 166 8.59 3.22 -3.87
CA MET A 166 9.24 1.91 -4.00
C MET A 166 9.12 1.34 -5.42
N VAL A 167 8.00 1.61 -6.09
CA VAL A 167 7.79 1.26 -7.51
C VAL A 167 8.69 2.11 -8.40
N PHE A 168 8.74 3.43 -8.18
CA PHE A 168 9.54 4.38 -8.96
C PHE A 168 10.57 5.10 -8.08
N PRO A 169 11.62 4.40 -7.62
CA PRO A 169 12.67 5.04 -6.85
C PRO A 169 13.48 5.98 -7.75
N GLY A 170 13.86 7.16 -7.24
CA GLY A 170 14.74 8.10 -7.95
C GLY A 170 16.13 7.53 -8.25
N THR A 171 16.53 6.44 -7.58
CA THR A 171 17.77 5.70 -7.88
C THR A 171 17.62 4.68 -9.01
N GLY A 172 16.38 4.40 -9.43
CA GLY A 172 16.04 3.29 -10.32
C GLY A 172 16.06 1.94 -9.60
N THR A 173 15.79 0.88 -10.36
CA THR A 173 15.94 -0.50 -9.91
C THR A 173 17.28 -1.07 -10.36
N VAL A 174 17.69 -2.21 -9.79
CA VAL A 174 18.98 -2.84 -10.10
C VAL A 174 18.75 -4.12 -10.91
N VAL A 175 19.27 -4.14 -12.14
CA VAL A 175 19.32 -5.34 -12.99
C VAL A 175 20.76 -5.57 -13.42
N ASP A 176 21.25 -6.80 -13.22
CA ASP A 176 22.63 -7.20 -13.50
C ASP A 176 23.68 -6.25 -12.88
N GLY A 177 23.39 -5.75 -11.67
CA GLY A 177 24.24 -4.83 -10.92
C GLY A 177 24.23 -3.37 -11.40
N GLN A 178 23.45 -3.06 -12.44
CA GLN A 178 23.30 -1.73 -13.01
C GLN A 178 21.97 -1.09 -12.62
N ASN A 179 22.01 0.22 -12.40
CA ASN A 179 20.79 0.99 -12.18
C ASN A 179 20.09 1.21 -13.52
N VAL A 180 18.81 0.93 -13.56
CA VAL A 180 17.98 1.03 -14.77
C VAL A 180 16.65 1.67 -14.42
N LYS A 181 16.06 2.42 -15.36
CA LYS A 181 14.73 2.98 -15.20
C LYS A 181 13.71 1.87 -15.08
N VAL A 182 12.71 2.08 -14.23
CA VAL A 182 11.60 1.12 -14.08
C VAL A 182 10.70 1.19 -15.30
N ILE A 183 10.48 2.40 -15.82
CA ILE A 183 9.67 2.67 -17.00
C ILE A 183 10.28 3.81 -17.84
N ASP A 184 10.06 3.80 -19.16
CA ASP A 184 10.67 4.74 -20.12
C ASP A 184 10.36 6.22 -19.85
N ARG A 185 9.14 6.50 -19.37
CA ARG A 185 8.64 7.86 -19.07
C ARG A 185 8.49 8.14 -17.57
N GLN A 186 9.42 7.63 -16.76
CA GLN A 186 9.39 7.77 -15.30
C GLN A 186 9.35 9.24 -14.83
N GLY A 187 10.10 10.16 -15.46
CA GLY A 187 10.06 11.58 -15.12
C GLY A 187 8.71 12.23 -15.43
N GLU A 188 8.06 11.85 -16.52
CA GLU A 188 6.70 12.30 -16.84
C GLU A 188 5.71 11.79 -15.80
N LEU A 189 5.85 10.53 -15.39
CA LEU A 189 5.02 9.92 -14.35
C LEU A 189 5.18 10.62 -13.00
N PHE A 190 6.42 10.98 -12.63
CA PHE A 190 6.70 11.77 -11.43
C PHE A 190 5.96 13.12 -11.47
N LEU A 191 6.09 13.89 -12.55
CA LEU A 191 5.38 15.18 -12.65
C LEU A 191 3.86 14.99 -12.65
N TYR A 192 3.37 13.98 -13.36
CA TYR A 192 1.94 13.74 -13.51
C TYR A 192 1.28 13.35 -12.19
N MET A 193 1.83 12.35 -11.49
CA MET A 193 1.28 11.83 -10.24
C MET A 193 1.21 12.94 -9.18
N HIS A 194 2.31 13.70 -9.00
CA HIS A 194 2.34 14.82 -8.06
C HIS A 194 1.46 16.00 -8.49
N SER A 195 1.35 16.29 -9.79
CA SER A 195 0.40 17.30 -10.28
C SER A 195 -1.05 16.91 -9.99
N GLN A 196 -1.41 15.64 -10.14
CA GLN A 196 -2.75 15.14 -9.83
C GLN A 196 -3.05 15.18 -8.33
N MET A 197 -2.07 14.87 -7.46
CA MET A 197 -2.21 15.06 -6.01
C MET A 197 -2.54 16.52 -5.66
N VAL A 198 -1.80 17.47 -6.25
CA VAL A 198 -2.03 18.91 -6.04
C VAL A 198 -3.41 19.33 -6.54
N ALA A 199 -3.83 18.90 -7.73
CA ALA A 199 -5.17 19.21 -8.27
C ALA A 199 -6.29 18.72 -7.34
N ARG A 200 -6.13 17.49 -6.81
CA ARG A 200 -7.06 16.90 -5.84
C ARG A 200 -7.06 17.66 -4.51
N TYR A 201 -5.90 18.06 -4.01
CA TYR A 201 -5.78 18.79 -2.74
C TYR A 201 -6.28 20.24 -2.82
N ASP A 202 -6.00 20.97 -3.90
CA ASP A 202 -6.57 22.30 -4.16
C ASP A 202 -8.10 22.22 -4.25
N THR A 203 -8.62 21.22 -4.96
CA THR A 203 -10.06 20.97 -5.06
C THR A 203 -10.66 20.64 -3.70
N GLU A 204 -10.00 19.82 -2.89
CA GLU A 204 -10.43 19.49 -1.53
C GLU A 204 -10.46 20.76 -0.65
N GLY A 205 -9.47 21.63 -0.74
CA GLY A 205 -9.47 22.93 -0.08
C GLY A 205 -10.67 23.79 -0.46
N LEU A 206 -11.00 23.82 -1.75
CA LEU A 206 -12.16 24.54 -2.28
C LEU A 206 -13.50 23.98 -1.75
N CYS A 207 -13.57 22.67 -1.47
CA CYS A 207 -14.72 22.04 -0.80
C CYS A 207 -14.95 22.57 0.63
N TRP A 208 -13.91 23.11 1.27
CA TRP A 208 -13.98 23.74 2.60
C TRP A 208 -13.94 25.27 2.56
N GLY A 209 -13.94 25.87 1.37
CA GLY A 209 -13.84 27.32 1.21
C GLY A 209 -12.46 27.88 1.57
N LEU A 210 -11.42 27.05 1.54
CA LEU A 210 -10.04 27.50 1.69
C LEU A 210 -9.56 28.17 0.39
N PRO A 211 -8.60 29.11 0.47
CA PRO A 211 -7.91 29.60 -0.71
C PRO A 211 -7.11 28.46 -1.38
N LEU A 212 -6.90 28.58 -2.69
CA LEU A 212 -5.96 27.71 -3.39
C LEU A 212 -4.58 27.80 -2.75
N VAL A 213 -3.84 26.70 -2.75
CA VAL A 213 -2.49 26.62 -2.19
C VAL A 213 -1.59 27.66 -2.86
N ARG A 214 -0.83 28.41 -2.07
CA ARG A 214 0.21 29.30 -2.61
C ARG A 214 1.43 28.45 -3.00
N PRO A 215 1.90 28.46 -4.26
CA PRO A 215 3.08 27.72 -4.65
C PRO A 215 4.35 28.32 -4.03
N TRP A 216 5.30 27.46 -3.65
CA TRP A 216 6.61 27.86 -3.14
C TRP A 216 7.58 28.30 -4.26
N ASN A 217 7.16 29.23 -5.11
CA ASN A 217 7.97 29.73 -6.24
C ASN A 217 9.07 30.70 -5.78
N GLN A 218 8.79 31.45 -4.71
CA GLN A 218 9.73 32.36 -4.04
C GLN A 218 10.31 31.60 -2.84
N TYR A 219 11.60 31.27 -2.87
CA TYR A 219 12.21 30.41 -1.85
C TYR A 219 12.53 31.14 -0.53
N ASP A 220 12.35 32.45 -0.51
CA ASP A 220 12.40 33.33 0.65
C ASP A 220 11.01 33.66 1.23
N ASP A 221 9.98 32.97 0.75
CA ASP A 221 8.62 33.04 1.31
C ASP A 221 8.56 32.38 2.71
N VAL A 222 7.42 32.53 3.38
CA VAL A 222 7.14 32.01 4.72
C VAL A 222 5.93 31.09 4.71
N LEU A 223 5.96 30.05 5.53
CA LEU A 223 4.77 29.25 5.86
C LEU A 223 3.98 29.97 6.96
N GLU A 224 2.96 30.72 6.57
CA GLU A 224 2.14 31.52 7.50
C GLU A 224 1.51 30.68 8.61
N GLN A 225 1.23 29.41 8.33
CA GLN A 225 0.71 28.45 9.30
C GLN A 225 1.83 27.49 9.72
N GLY A 226 1.94 27.25 11.02
CA GLY A 226 2.83 26.21 11.55
C GLY A 226 2.27 24.81 11.30
N TYR A 227 3.10 23.80 11.51
CA TYR A 227 2.70 22.39 11.46
C TYR A 227 3.21 21.67 12.71
N VAL A 228 2.37 20.78 13.22
CA VAL A 228 2.69 19.87 14.31
C VAL A 228 2.21 18.49 13.89
N PRO A 229 3.08 17.46 13.85
CA PRO A 229 2.65 16.10 13.56
C PRO A 229 1.56 15.62 14.52
N VAL A 230 0.73 14.68 14.05
CA VAL A 230 -0.23 13.98 14.93
C VAL A 230 0.50 13.38 16.13
N PRO A 231 -0.13 13.30 17.32
CA PRO A 231 0.58 12.98 18.56
C PRO A 231 1.51 11.76 18.51
N PRO A 232 1.11 10.61 17.92
CA PRO A 232 2.01 9.44 17.83
C PRO A 232 3.26 9.63 16.95
N LEU A 233 3.27 10.61 16.05
CA LEU A 233 4.42 10.88 15.17
C LEU A 233 5.43 11.87 15.79
N LYS A 234 5.08 12.54 16.89
CA LYS A 234 5.95 13.53 17.53
C LYS A 234 7.22 12.93 18.13
N ASP A 235 7.17 11.64 18.47
CA ASP A 235 8.34 10.90 18.95
C ASP A 235 9.39 10.72 17.84
N PHE A 236 8.96 10.73 16.57
CA PHE A 236 9.78 10.46 15.40
C PHE A 236 10.10 11.69 14.56
N TYR A 237 9.31 12.76 14.67
CA TYR A 237 9.45 13.95 13.84
C TYR A 237 9.03 15.22 14.57
N GLY A 238 9.74 16.31 14.29
CA GLY A 238 9.43 17.66 14.73
C GLY A 238 8.35 18.35 13.89
N GLY A 239 7.92 19.51 14.38
CA GLY A 239 7.10 20.47 13.65
C GLY A 239 7.83 21.80 13.45
N TYR A 240 7.09 22.82 13.04
CA TYR A 240 7.61 24.19 12.92
C TYR A 240 6.54 25.23 13.27
N GLY A 241 6.99 26.39 13.75
CA GLY A 241 6.11 27.49 14.12
C GLY A 241 5.52 28.22 12.90
N ALA A 242 4.51 29.04 13.14
CA ALA A 242 3.99 29.96 12.13
C ALA A 242 5.07 30.93 11.63
N TYR A 243 4.99 31.32 10.36
CA TYR A 243 5.93 32.18 9.65
C TYR A 243 7.35 31.64 9.56
N SER A 244 7.52 30.31 9.60
CA SER A 244 8.81 29.67 9.34
C SER A 244 9.21 29.82 7.86
N SER A 245 10.51 29.95 7.59
CA SER A 245 11.09 30.08 6.25
C SER A 245 12.31 29.18 6.14
N TRP A 246 12.68 28.84 4.91
CA TRP A 246 13.99 28.25 4.65
C TRP A 246 15.12 29.16 5.17
N PHE A 247 16.13 28.54 5.76
CA PHE A 247 17.36 29.22 6.12
C PHE A 247 18.16 29.58 4.86
N ALA A 248 18.67 30.81 4.79
CA ALA A 248 19.44 31.27 3.64
C ALA A 248 20.68 30.40 3.37
N THR A 249 21.41 30.05 4.42
CA THR A 249 22.56 29.14 4.38
C THR A 249 22.19 27.81 5.02
N LYS A 250 22.14 27.77 6.36
CA LYS A 250 21.77 26.61 7.15
C LYS A 250 21.11 26.98 8.48
N ASN A 251 20.39 26.03 9.08
CA ASN A 251 19.91 26.13 10.45
C ASN A 251 21.12 26.06 11.41
N PRO A 252 21.39 27.12 12.21
CA PRO A 252 22.57 27.18 13.07
C PRO A 252 22.52 26.18 14.25
N THR A 253 21.38 25.54 14.49
CA THR A 253 21.23 24.53 15.55
C THR A 253 21.59 23.12 15.07
N ILE A 254 21.64 22.88 13.75
CA ILE A 254 22.14 21.63 13.20
C ILE A 254 23.66 21.59 13.40
N PRO A 255 24.22 20.56 14.07
CA PRO A 255 25.66 20.41 14.21
C PRO A 255 26.35 20.35 12.86
N ASP A 256 27.57 20.88 12.76
CA ASP A 256 28.39 20.73 11.56
C ASP A 256 28.61 19.22 11.30
N THR A 257 28.11 18.72 10.17
CA THR A 257 28.26 17.31 9.78
C THR A 257 28.92 17.22 8.40
N LYS A 258 29.18 16.00 7.91
CA LYS A 258 29.72 15.83 6.56
C LYS A 258 28.71 16.20 5.47
N ASP A 259 27.41 16.16 5.78
CA ASP A 259 26.32 16.37 4.83
C ASP A 259 25.65 17.73 5.13
N GLU A 260 26.35 18.81 4.80
CA GLU A 260 25.83 20.18 4.95
C GLU A 260 24.66 20.42 3.98
N PRO A 261 23.57 21.08 4.44
CA PRO A 261 22.42 21.37 3.61
C PRO A 261 22.77 22.37 2.49
N VAL A 262 22.10 22.23 1.36
CA VAL A 262 22.29 23.14 0.22
C VAL A 262 21.78 24.55 0.60
N SER A 263 22.51 25.59 0.19
CA SER A 263 22.07 26.96 0.44
C SER A 263 20.84 27.31 -0.38
N ARG A 264 19.99 28.23 0.12
CA ARG A 264 18.81 28.71 -0.62
C ARG A 264 19.20 29.31 -1.98
N ALA A 265 20.26 30.10 -2.02
CA ALA A 265 20.73 30.74 -3.26
C ALA A 265 21.16 29.72 -4.33
N GLN A 266 21.73 28.58 -3.92
CA GLN A 266 22.07 27.50 -4.86
C GLN A 266 20.81 26.85 -5.47
N LEU A 267 19.78 26.64 -4.65
CA LEU A 267 18.48 26.14 -5.11
C LEU A 267 17.78 27.15 -6.04
N GLU A 268 17.84 28.44 -5.73
CA GLU A 268 17.32 29.52 -6.59
C GLU A 268 18.04 29.53 -7.96
N GLN A 269 19.37 29.35 -7.97
CA GLN A 269 20.14 29.27 -9.20
C GLN A 269 19.71 28.07 -10.07
N TRP A 270 19.54 26.89 -9.45
CA TRP A 270 19.06 25.71 -10.17
C TRP A 270 17.64 25.89 -10.71
N ARG A 271 16.72 26.44 -9.90
CA ARG A 271 15.36 26.81 -10.33
C ARG A 271 15.40 27.68 -11.59
N ASP A 272 16.17 28.76 -11.54
CA ASP A 272 16.26 29.71 -12.64
C ASP A 272 16.87 29.07 -13.90
N ASN A 273 17.87 28.21 -13.74
CA ASN A 273 18.46 27.45 -14.85
C ASN A 273 17.45 26.50 -15.51
N VAL A 274 16.61 25.81 -14.74
CA VAL A 274 15.56 24.94 -15.29
C VAL A 274 14.49 25.77 -16.00
N TYR A 275 14.05 26.89 -15.42
CA TYR A 275 13.13 27.81 -16.08
C TYR A 275 13.67 28.30 -17.43
N GLN A 276 14.95 28.68 -17.48
CA GLN A 276 15.58 29.08 -18.75
C GLN A 276 15.71 27.92 -19.73
N ALA A 277 16.02 26.71 -19.28
CA ALA A 277 16.12 25.53 -20.15
C ALA A 277 14.79 25.20 -20.85
N ILE A 278 13.68 25.20 -20.09
CA ILE A 278 12.33 24.99 -20.63
C ILE A 278 11.99 26.09 -21.65
N LYS A 279 12.23 27.36 -21.28
CA LYS A 279 12.00 28.50 -22.17
C LYS A 279 12.80 28.41 -23.47
N ASN A 280 14.08 28.06 -23.37
CA ASN A 280 14.98 27.91 -24.51
C ASN A 280 14.66 26.68 -25.37
N GLY A 281 13.92 25.71 -24.84
CA GLY A 281 13.57 24.47 -25.52
C GLY A 281 14.70 23.44 -25.54
N TYR A 282 15.64 23.49 -24.59
CA TYR A 282 16.67 22.46 -24.44
C TYR A 282 17.31 22.45 -23.04
N PHE A 283 17.77 21.28 -22.60
CA PHE A 283 18.68 21.13 -21.46
C PHE A 283 20.13 20.98 -21.93
N LEU A 284 21.08 21.50 -21.15
CA LEU A 284 22.50 21.27 -21.36
C LEU A 284 22.88 19.85 -20.95
N THR A 285 23.78 19.25 -21.72
CA THR A 285 24.30 17.90 -21.44
C THR A 285 25.81 17.91 -21.38
N LYS A 286 26.38 16.91 -20.73
CA LYS A 286 27.82 16.59 -20.75
C LYS A 286 28.03 15.31 -21.54
N LYS A 287 28.90 15.37 -22.53
CA LYS A 287 29.33 14.18 -23.28
C LYS A 287 30.41 13.42 -22.52
N PRO A 288 30.66 12.14 -22.86
CA PRO A 288 31.74 11.36 -22.23
C PRO A 288 33.13 11.98 -22.35
N ASP A 289 33.37 12.81 -23.38
CA ASP A 289 34.62 13.55 -23.59
C ASP A 289 34.70 14.86 -22.78
N GLY A 290 33.69 15.17 -21.96
CA GLY A 290 33.60 16.37 -21.14
C GLY A 290 33.08 17.60 -21.88
N SER A 291 32.82 17.53 -23.19
CA SER A 291 32.26 18.65 -23.95
C SER A 291 30.76 18.85 -23.65
N GLN A 292 30.30 20.09 -23.77
CA GLN A 292 28.88 20.41 -23.58
C GLN A 292 28.05 20.09 -24.83
N GLY A 293 26.86 19.55 -24.61
CA GLY A 293 25.84 19.27 -25.61
C GLY A 293 24.48 19.87 -25.23
N LYS A 294 23.45 19.51 -26.00
CA LYS A 294 22.07 19.92 -25.76
C LYS A 294 21.11 18.76 -26.01
N ALA A 295 20.19 18.55 -25.08
CA ALA A 295 19.01 17.72 -25.26
C ALA A 295 17.83 18.62 -25.64
N MET A 296 17.39 18.54 -26.90
CA MET A 296 16.28 19.36 -27.41
C MET A 296 14.94 18.89 -26.83
N LEU A 297 14.12 19.85 -26.41
CA LEU A 297 12.76 19.58 -25.96
C LEU A 297 11.80 19.56 -27.14
N ASP A 298 10.89 18.60 -27.12
CA ASP A 298 9.80 18.45 -28.09
C ASP A 298 8.50 18.05 -27.37
N PRO A 299 7.33 18.06 -28.05
CA PRO A 299 6.06 17.73 -27.41
C PRO A 299 6.00 16.33 -26.77
N GLY A 300 6.78 15.37 -27.27
CA GLY A 300 6.77 13.99 -26.79
C GLY A 300 7.74 13.71 -25.64
N ASN A 301 8.81 14.51 -25.50
CA ASN A 301 9.85 14.29 -24.50
C ASN A 301 9.84 15.30 -23.35
N CYS A 302 9.17 16.45 -23.50
CA CYS A 302 9.39 17.60 -22.63
C CYS A 302 9.02 17.33 -21.17
N ALA A 303 7.84 16.77 -20.92
CA ALA A 303 7.40 16.43 -19.57
C ALA A 303 8.35 15.41 -18.92
N ASN A 304 8.81 14.41 -19.67
CA ASN A 304 9.74 13.41 -19.16
C ASN A 304 11.09 14.01 -18.78
N LEU A 305 11.72 14.78 -19.68
CA LEU A 305 13.03 15.39 -19.40
C LEU A 305 12.98 16.42 -18.27
N VAL A 306 11.89 17.21 -18.19
CA VAL A 306 11.70 18.13 -17.06
C VAL A 306 11.57 17.34 -15.75
N GLY A 307 10.78 16.26 -15.73
CA GLY A 307 10.63 15.42 -14.53
C GLY A 307 11.94 14.78 -14.09
N VAL A 308 12.71 14.22 -15.04
CA VAL A 308 14.05 13.63 -14.78
C VAL A 308 14.98 14.65 -14.12
N VAL A 309 14.99 15.90 -14.61
CA VAL A 309 15.82 16.97 -14.07
C VAL A 309 15.35 17.42 -12.68
N ILE A 310 14.04 17.55 -12.48
CA ILE A 310 13.47 18.06 -11.23
C ILE A 310 13.58 17.05 -10.08
N GLU A 311 13.21 15.78 -10.32
CA GLU A 311 13.42 14.70 -9.35
C GLU A 311 14.92 14.39 -9.17
N ALA A 312 15.73 14.77 -10.16
CA ALA A 312 17.15 14.43 -10.27
C ALA A 312 17.38 12.94 -10.07
N GLU A 313 16.76 12.15 -10.94
CA GLU A 313 17.01 10.72 -11.04
C GLU A 313 18.53 10.43 -10.99
N SER A 314 18.97 9.33 -10.39
CA SER A 314 20.42 9.09 -10.22
C SER A 314 21.17 9.23 -11.55
N ALA A 315 22.44 9.65 -11.50
CA ALA A 315 23.22 9.96 -12.71
C ALA A 315 23.17 8.86 -13.80
N ALA A 316 23.06 7.58 -13.39
CA ALA A 316 22.91 6.45 -14.30
C ALA A 316 21.63 6.49 -15.15
N LEU A 317 20.56 7.12 -14.67
CA LEU A 317 19.26 7.25 -15.33
C LEU A 317 19.14 8.51 -16.19
N GLN A 318 20.05 9.46 -16.02
CA GLN A 318 20.09 10.70 -16.80
C GLN A 318 20.92 10.58 -18.08
N VAL A 319 21.40 9.38 -18.42
CA VAL A 319 22.13 9.11 -19.65
C VAL A 319 21.15 9.01 -20.83
N LEU A 320 21.39 9.81 -21.86
CA LEU A 320 20.60 9.90 -23.07
C LEU A 320 21.08 8.88 -24.12
N PRO A 321 20.27 8.59 -25.17
CA PRO A 321 20.63 7.60 -26.19
C PRO A 321 21.95 7.87 -26.93
N ASP A 322 22.40 9.12 -26.99
CA ASP A 322 23.67 9.52 -27.60
C ASP A 322 24.89 9.36 -26.66
N GLY A 323 24.67 8.83 -25.45
CA GLY A 323 25.68 8.64 -24.42
C GLY A 323 26.01 9.89 -23.60
N SER A 324 25.40 11.04 -23.89
CA SER A 324 25.52 12.23 -23.05
C SER A 324 24.63 12.13 -21.81
N SER A 325 24.95 12.86 -20.75
CA SER A 325 24.11 12.96 -19.55
C SER A 325 23.64 14.39 -19.34
N LEU A 326 22.47 14.59 -18.77
CA LEU A 326 22.03 15.93 -18.32
C LEU A 326 23.07 16.53 -17.35
N ASP A 327 23.30 17.84 -17.45
CA ASP A 327 24.33 18.51 -16.65
C ASP A 327 23.85 18.78 -15.22
N SER A 328 24.11 17.84 -14.32
CA SER A 328 23.72 17.93 -12.90
C SER A 328 24.36 19.10 -12.15
N ASP A 329 25.48 19.66 -12.63
CA ASP A 329 26.09 20.84 -11.99
C ASP A 329 25.26 22.10 -12.28
N VAL A 330 24.60 22.13 -13.44
CA VAL A 330 23.75 23.25 -13.88
C VAL A 330 22.35 23.15 -13.25
N TYR A 331 21.79 21.95 -13.18
CA TYR A 331 20.37 21.77 -12.80
C TYR A 331 20.16 21.21 -11.39
N GLY A 332 21.19 20.63 -10.77
CA GLY A 332 21.16 20.17 -9.39
C GLY A 332 20.13 19.08 -9.09
N ASN A 333 19.58 19.13 -7.88
CA ASN A 333 18.54 18.24 -7.38
C ASN A 333 17.49 19.04 -6.61
N ILE A 334 16.61 19.72 -7.35
CA ILE A 334 15.69 20.70 -6.80
C ILE A 334 14.66 20.04 -5.88
N HIS A 335 13.96 19.00 -6.35
CA HIS A 335 12.91 18.33 -5.59
C HIS A 335 13.38 17.86 -4.21
N ASN A 336 14.42 17.03 -4.17
CA ASN A 336 14.82 16.35 -2.93
C ASN A 336 15.52 17.31 -1.97
N PHE A 337 16.32 18.26 -2.46
CA PHE A 337 16.92 19.26 -1.57
C PHE A 337 15.91 20.32 -1.11
N GLY A 338 14.83 20.59 -1.86
CA GLY A 338 13.71 21.38 -1.35
C GLY A 338 13.04 20.70 -0.14
N HIS A 339 12.84 19.38 -0.20
CA HIS A 339 12.41 18.60 0.97
C HIS A 339 13.37 18.75 2.15
N ASP A 340 14.68 18.62 1.92
CA ASP A 340 15.71 18.79 2.95
C ASP A 340 15.67 20.20 3.59
N LYS A 341 15.42 21.26 2.81
CA LYS A 341 15.25 22.62 3.36
C LYS A 341 14.03 22.77 4.27
N PHE A 342 12.91 22.13 3.94
CA PHE A 342 11.73 22.12 4.82
C PHE A 342 11.97 21.29 6.08
N ALA A 343 12.67 20.16 5.96
CA ALA A 343 13.09 19.36 7.10
C ALA A 343 14.02 20.13 8.04
N GLU A 344 15.01 20.84 7.48
CA GLU A 344 15.93 21.72 8.19
C GLU A 344 15.20 22.85 8.92
N MET A 345 14.20 23.45 8.28
CA MET A 345 13.38 24.52 8.86
C MET A 345 12.66 24.03 10.13
N GLY A 346 12.19 22.78 10.15
CA GLY A 346 11.60 22.14 11.32
C GLY A 346 12.59 21.60 12.35
N TYR A 347 13.89 21.77 12.15
CA TYR A 347 14.90 21.19 13.02
C TYR A 347 14.94 21.87 14.40
N HIS A 348 14.72 21.11 15.48
CA HIS A 348 14.80 21.61 16.85
C HIS A 348 15.59 20.65 17.77
N ASN A 349 16.60 21.17 18.48
CA ASN A 349 17.45 20.37 19.41
C ASN A 349 16.79 20.04 20.76
N TYR A 350 15.55 20.47 21.04
CA TYR A 350 15.00 20.49 22.41
C TYR A 350 13.68 19.71 22.61
N LEU A 351 12.95 19.35 21.55
CA LEU A 351 11.61 18.76 21.69
C LEU A 351 11.63 17.23 21.79
N THR A 352 12.56 16.56 21.11
CA THR A 352 12.93 15.16 21.32
C THR A 352 14.43 15.08 21.07
N LYS A 353 15.20 14.52 22.01
CA LYS A 353 16.66 14.43 21.83
C LYS A 353 17.07 13.51 20.67
N ASP A 354 16.12 12.72 20.19
CA ASP A 354 16.37 11.58 19.32
C ASP A 354 15.91 11.82 17.86
N ASN A 355 15.01 12.80 17.60
CA ASN A 355 14.43 13.00 16.26
C ASN A 355 14.15 14.47 15.90
N PRO A 356 15.17 15.22 15.47
CA PRO A 356 15.07 16.68 15.39
C PRO A 356 14.39 17.24 14.13
N TYR A 357 14.31 16.51 13.00
CA TYR A 357 13.80 17.01 11.70
C TYR A 357 12.27 16.94 11.58
N SER A 358 11.66 17.78 10.73
CA SER A 358 10.24 17.61 10.38
C SER A 358 10.00 16.45 9.39
N LEU A 359 8.72 16.11 9.20
CA LEU A 359 8.26 15.01 8.35
C LEU A 359 8.70 15.11 6.89
N MET A 360 9.02 16.31 6.40
CA MET A 360 9.51 16.51 5.02
C MET A 360 10.82 15.78 4.72
N ILE A 361 11.57 15.31 5.73
CA ILE A 361 12.79 14.51 5.56
C ILE A 361 12.53 13.06 5.10
N SER A 362 11.28 12.60 5.17
CA SER A 362 10.93 11.19 5.08
C SER A 362 9.84 10.94 4.05
N ASN A 363 10.09 9.99 3.13
CA ASN A 363 9.06 9.51 2.19
C ASN A 363 7.90 8.81 2.91
N PHE A 364 8.08 8.42 4.19
CA PHE A 364 7.08 7.76 5.02
C PHE A 364 5.84 8.63 5.29
N GLY A 365 6.02 9.94 5.40
CA GLY A 365 4.96 10.82 5.86
C GLY A 365 5.10 12.27 5.43
N SER A 366 5.97 12.59 4.46
CA SER A 366 6.06 13.94 3.91
C SER A 366 4.71 14.52 3.47
N PRO A 367 3.73 13.77 2.90
CA PRO A 367 2.45 14.34 2.51
C PRO A 367 1.58 14.85 3.68
N ARG A 368 1.87 14.40 4.91
CA ARG A 368 1.21 14.80 6.16
C ARG A 368 1.53 16.26 6.51
N ASP A 369 2.76 16.68 6.21
CA ASP A 369 3.26 18.02 6.45
C ASP A 369 2.58 19.04 5.53
N ALA A 370 2.08 20.14 6.09
CA ALA A 370 1.45 21.20 5.31
C ALA A 370 2.42 21.84 4.29
N ALA A 371 3.73 21.81 4.53
CA ALA A 371 4.77 22.33 3.64
C ALA A 371 4.90 21.56 2.32
N PHE A 372 4.49 20.28 2.31
CA PHE A 372 4.50 19.44 1.11
C PHE A 372 3.70 20.07 -0.02
N TRP A 373 2.55 20.66 0.30
CA TRP A 373 1.59 21.14 -0.70
C TRP A 373 2.05 22.39 -1.46
N PRO A 374 2.55 23.45 -0.80
CA PRO A 374 3.22 24.55 -1.48
C PRO A 374 4.42 24.09 -2.31
N TRP A 375 5.21 23.13 -1.80
CA TRP A 375 6.38 22.60 -2.50
C TRP A 375 5.98 21.85 -3.77
N HIS A 376 5.06 20.89 -3.68
CA HIS A 376 4.61 20.12 -4.84
C HIS A 376 3.78 20.95 -5.82
N LYS A 377 3.16 22.05 -5.39
CA LYS A 377 2.57 23.03 -6.31
C LYS A 377 3.64 23.82 -7.07
N HIS A 378 4.80 24.07 -6.47
CA HIS A 378 5.98 24.56 -7.19
C HIS A 378 6.54 23.50 -8.16
N ILE A 379 6.58 22.22 -7.78
CA ILE A 379 6.96 21.12 -8.69
C ILE A 379 6.00 21.04 -9.90
N GLN A 380 4.68 21.12 -9.65
CA GLN A 380 3.67 21.20 -10.71
C GLN A 380 3.93 22.36 -11.67
N TYR A 381 4.40 23.52 -11.18
CA TYR A 381 4.67 24.69 -12.01
C TYR A 381 5.68 24.42 -13.14
N TYR A 382 6.70 23.58 -12.94
CA TYR A 382 7.59 23.18 -14.04
C TYR A 382 6.86 22.40 -15.13
N GLY A 383 5.93 21.52 -14.74
CA GLY A 383 5.05 20.82 -15.68
C GLY A 383 4.13 21.79 -16.43
N ARG A 384 3.62 22.84 -15.78
CA ARG A 384 2.85 23.91 -16.44
C ARG A 384 3.68 24.68 -17.47
N LEU A 385 4.94 24.99 -17.15
CA LEU A 385 5.86 25.64 -18.09
C LEU A 385 6.15 24.75 -19.32
N ALA A 386 6.31 23.44 -19.09
CA ALA A 386 6.47 22.45 -20.16
C ALA A 386 5.21 22.38 -21.06
N ALA A 387 4.03 22.31 -20.44
CA ALA A 387 2.73 22.27 -21.11
C ALA A 387 2.48 23.50 -22.00
N ALA A 388 2.74 24.70 -21.49
CA ALA A 388 2.57 25.95 -22.23
C ALA A 388 3.58 26.11 -23.39
N ARG A 389 4.75 25.49 -23.30
CA ARG A 389 5.79 25.58 -24.35
C ARG A 389 5.40 24.82 -25.61
N PHE A 390 4.67 23.72 -25.45
CA PHE A 390 4.25 22.81 -26.52
C PHE A 390 2.74 22.58 -26.45
N PRO A 391 1.92 23.52 -26.95
CA PRO A 391 0.49 23.30 -27.08
C PRO A 391 0.19 22.18 -28.07
N GLN A 392 -0.90 21.44 -27.83
CA GLN A 392 -1.34 20.32 -28.67
C GLN A 392 -2.64 20.61 -29.42
N ASP A 393 -2.83 19.94 -30.56
CA ASP A 393 -4.11 19.89 -31.25
C ASP A 393 -4.95 18.75 -30.66
N VAL A 394 -6.03 19.10 -29.95
CA VAL A 394 -6.90 18.11 -29.30
C VAL A 394 -7.63 17.20 -30.30
N THR A 395 -7.62 17.53 -31.60
CA THR A 395 -8.25 16.74 -32.67
C THR A 395 -7.30 15.71 -33.29
N GLU A 396 -6.00 15.75 -33.00
CA GLU A 396 -4.98 14.92 -33.64
C GLU A 396 -5.24 13.42 -33.46
N HIS A 397 -5.67 13.02 -32.27
CA HIS A 397 -5.87 11.62 -31.89
C HIS A 397 -7.35 11.27 -31.66
N LYS A 398 -8.29 12.03 -32.21
CA LYS A 398 -9.71 11.79 -32.01
C LYS A 398 -10.16 10.44 -32.57
N ALA A 399 -11.01 9.74 -31.84
CA ALA A 399 -11.74 8.60 -32.39
C ALA A 399 -12.83 9.08 -33.37
N ASN A 400 -13.10 8.27 -34.40
CA ASN A 400 -14.20 8.52 -35.33
C ASN A 400 -15.56 8.09 -34.74
N VAL A 401 -15.98 8.77 -33.67
CA VAL A 401 -17.20 8.53 -32.90
C VAL A 401 -17.86 9.84 -32.45
N SER A 402 -19.14 9.78 -32.11
CA SER A 402 -19.82 10.78 -31.29
C SER A 402 -20.06 10.24 -29.89
N LEU A 403 -19.78 11.06 -28.88
CA LEU A 403 -20.13 10.81 -27.48
C LEU A 403 -21.36 11.64 -27.10
N SER A 404 -22.29 11.02 -26.39
CA SER A 404 -23.46 11.68 -25.83
C SER A 404 -23.81 11.14 -24.45
N ASN A 405 -24.70 11.85 -23.73
CA ASN A 405 -25.29 11.38 -22.48
C ASN A 405 -24.26 10.91 -21.43
N LEU A 406 -23.19 11.70 -21.23
CA LEU A 406 -22.23 11.46 -20.15
C LEU A 406 -22.93 11.66 -18.80
N ILE A 407 -23.00 10.62 -18.00
CA ILE A 407 -23.64 10.64 -16.68
C ILE A 407 -22.64 10.15 -15.65
N VAL A 408 -22.58 10.81 -14.50
CA VAL A 408 -21.94 10.31 -13.28
C VAL A 408 -23.00 10.27 -12.20
N LYS A 409 -23.21 9.12 -11.56
CA LYS A 409 -24.28 8.92 -10.57
C LYS A 409 -23.90 7.85 -9.55
N ALA A 410 -24.60 7.82 -8.42
CA ALA A 410 -24.51 6.71 -7.49
C ALA A 410 -25.02 5.41 -8.12
N GLN A 411 -24.40 4.27 -7.78
CA GLN A 411 -24.85 2.94 -8.23
C GLN A 411 -26.19 2.55 -7.59
N LYS A 412 -26.48 3.08 -6.40
CA LYS A 412 -27.76 2.92 -5.72
C LYS A 412 -28.32 4.31 -5.39
N THR A 413 -29.53 4.58 -5.87
CA THR A 413 -30.20 5.86 -5.57
C THR A 413 -30.65 5.87 -4.12
N GLY A 414 -29.94 6.59 -3.26
CA GLY A 414 -30.33 6.82 -1.88
C GLY A 414 -31.51 7.82 -1.78
N PRO A 415 -32.31 7.79 -0.69
CA PRO A 415 -33.31 8.81 -0.45
C PRO A 415 -32.64 10.17 -0.18
N GLY A 416 -33.00 11.20 -0.96
CA GLY A 416 -32.65 12.60 -0.70
C GLY A 416 -31.68 13.25 -1.71
N HIS A 417 -30.95 12.48 -2.51
CA HIS A 417 -29.95 13.01 -3.46
C HIS A 417 -29.97 12.28 -4.82
N PRO A 418 -31.08 12.29 -5.58
CA PRO A 418 -31.20 11.54 -6.84
C PRO A 418 -30.26 12.03 -7.94
N ASP A 419 -29.79 13.27 -7.86
CA ASP A 419 -29.03 13.96 -8.92
C ASP A 419 -27.53 14.18 -8.56
N GLY A 420 -26.96 13.36 -7.68
CA GLY A 420 -25.54 13.47 -7.33
C GLY A 420 -24.97 12.27 -6.60
N ILE A 421 -23.75 12.45 -6.08
CA ILE A 421 -22.98 11.43 -5.36
C ILE A 421 -22.75 11.91 -3.93
N VAL A 422 -22.84 11.01 -2.97
CA VAL A 422 -22.63 11.32 -1.56
C VAL A 422 -21.21 10.89 -1.15
N THR A 423 -20.47 11.80 -0.53
CA THR A 423 -19.27 11.49 0.24
C THR A 423 -19.59 11.51 1.72
N VAL A 424 -18.83 10.75 2.49
CA VAL A 424 -19.06 10.56 3.92
C VAL A 424 -17.76 10.83 4.66
N MET A 425 -17.82 11.75 5.62
CA MET A 425 -16.77 11.95 6.62
C MET A 425 -17.07 11.03 7.80
N GLY A 426 -16.37 9.90 7.89
CA GLY A 426 -16.43 8.94 8.98
C GLY A 426 -15.37 9.19 10.06
N PRO A 427 -15.36 8.40 11.15
CA PRO A 427 -14.35 8.52 12.19
C PRO A 427 -12.95 8.07 11.68
N PRO A 428 -11.86 8.75 12.10
CA PRO A 428 -10.50 8.38 11.72
C PRO A 428 -10.02 7.15 12.49
N ALA A 429 -9.15 6.34 11.89
CA ALA A 429 -8.40 5.31 12.60
C ALA A 429 -7.15 5.91 13.28
N VAL A 430 -7.28 6.38 14.53
CA VAL A 430 -6.19 7.04 15.28
C VAL A 430 -4.98 6.11 15.46
N ASN A 431 -5.22 4.80 15.65
CA ASN A 431 -4.17 3.78 15.71
C ASN A 431 -3.39 3.61 14.39
N LEU A 432 -3.91 4.16 13.29
CA LEU A 432 -3.27 4.22 11.98
C LEU A 432 -2.83 5.63 11.60
N MET A 433 -2.67 6.51 12.60
CA MET A 433 -2.19 7.89 12.45
C MET A 433 -3.12 8.80 11.66
N GLU A 434 -4.38 8.40 11.45
CA GLU A 434 -5.36 9.28 10.85
C GLU A 434 -5.83 10.35 11.85
N SER A 435 -6.27 11.49 11.35
CA SER A 435 -6.75 12.59 12.17
C SER A 435 -8.04 13.17 11.61
N ARG A 436 -8.86 13.76 12.49
CA ARG A 436 -10.16 14.41 12.19
C ARG A 436 -11.24 13.50 11.59
N ALA A 437 -11.00 12.82 10.47
CA ALA A 437 -11.97 11.97 9.79
C ALA A 437 -11.31 10.92 8.89
N LYS A 438 -12.10 9.94 8.46
CA LYS A 438 -11.83 9.08 7.29
C LYS A 438 -12.82 9.47 6.20
N LEU A 439 -12.31 10.00 5.09
CA LEU A 439 -13.14 10.27 3.91
C LEU A 439 -13.53 8.94 3.26
N ASP A 440 -14.77 8.84 2.80
CA ASP A 440 -15.27 7.75 1.96
C ASP A 440 -16.37 8.28 1.02
N HIS A 441 -16.86 7.44 0.12
CA HIS A 441 -17.97 7.77 -0.78
C HIS A 441 -18.92 6.60 -0.98
N GLU A 442 -20.18 6.90 -1.29
CA GLU A 442 -21.09 5.87 -1.80
C GLU A 442 -20.60 5.37 -3.17
N PRO A 443 -20.79 4.08 -3.49
CA PRO A 443 -20.36 3.56 -4.78
C PRO A 443 -20.99 4.32 -5.94
N TYR A 444 -20.17 4.74 -6.90
CA TYR A 444 -20.62 5.49 -8.08
C TYR A 444 -20.25 4.79 -9.39
N GLU A 445 -20.93 5.17 -10.45
CA GLU A 445 -20.63 4.74 -11.81
C GLU A 445 -20.67 5.94 -12.76
N TRP A 446 -19.94 5.83 -13.86
CA TRP A 446 -20.08 6.75 -14.98
C TRP A 446 -20.47 5.99 -16.24
N SER A 447 -21.24 6.64 -17.11
CA SER A 447 -21.68 6.06 -18.37
C SER A 447 -21.65 7.07 -19.49
N VAL A 448 -21.39 6.62 -20.71
CA VAL A 448 -21.42 7.46 -21.93
C VAL A 448 -21.97 6.65 -23.10
N GLU A 449 -22.81 7.29 -23.90
CA GLU A 449 -23.29 6.73 -25.17
C GLU A 449 -22.27 7.01 -26.27
N ILE A 450 -22.04 6.02 -27.12
CA ILE A 450 -21.00 6.04 -28.15
C ILE A 450 -21.63 5.62 -29.46
N GLN A 451 -21.58 6.51 -30.45
CA GLN A 451 -22.01 6.26 -31.82
C GLN A 451 -20.79 6.27 -32.74
N SER A 452 -20.45 5.14 -33.35
CA SER A 452 -19.39 5.05 -34.34
C SER A 452 -19.81 5.65 -35.69
N HIS A 453 -18.88 6.37 -36.32
CA HIS A 453 -19.00 6.87 -37.70
C HIS A 453 -18.01 6.19 -38.66
N ARG A 454 -17.38 5.10 -38.23
CA ARG A 454 -16.44 4.35 -39.06
C ARG A 454 -17.19 3.65 -40.20
N THR A 455 -16.57 3.63 -41.38
CA THR A 455 -17.04 2.87 -42.54
C THR A 455 -16.02 1.81 -42.92
N PRO A 456 -16.37 0.50 -42.94
CA PRO A 456 -17.67 -0.06 -42.56
C PRO A 456 -17.94 0.08 -41.04
N SER A 457 -19.21 0.05 -40.67
CA SER A 457 -19.63 0.08 -39.26
C SER A 457 -18.98 -1.07 -38.48
N PRO A 458 -18.65 -0.87 -37.18
CA PRO A 458 -18.02 -1.90 -36.38
C PRO A 458 -18.88 -3.16 -36.27
N SER A 459 -18.22 -4.32 -36.29
CA SER A 459 -18.81 -5.65 -36.13
C SER A 459 -17.88 -6.55 -35.30
N THR A 460 -18.33 -7.73 -34.89
CA THR A 460 -17.47 -8.71 -34.20
C THR A 460 -16.23 -9.09 -35.03
N ASP A 461 -16.38 -9.20 -36.36
CA ASP A 461 -15.29 -9.57 -37.28
C ASP A 461 -14.36 -8.39 -37.61
N ASN A 462 -14.81 -7.17 -37.39
CA ASN A 462 -14.06 -5.95 -37.62
C ASN A 462 -14.39 -4.93 -36.52
N PRO A 463 -13.86 -5.08 -35.30
CA PRO A 463 -14.14 -4.16 -34.21
C PRO A 463 -13.48 -2.80 -34.43
N GLN A 464 -14.01 -1.75 -33.81
CA GLN A 464 -13.32 -0.46 -33.65
C GLN A 464 -12.85 -0.32 -32.21
N THR A 465 -11.54 -0.32 -32.00
CA THR A 465 -10.97 -0.09 -30.67
C THR A 465 -10.76 1.41 -30.45
N ILE A 466 -11.19 1.91 -29.30
CA ILE A 466 -10.98 3.30 -28.87
C ILE A 466 -10.59 3.32 -27.39
N THR A 467 -9.99 4.40 -26.91
CA THR A 467 -9.81 4.64 -25.47
C THR A 467 -10.71 5.78 -25.01
N LEU A 468 -11.47 5.56 -23.95
CA LEU A 468 -12.21 6.59 -23.23
C LEU A 468 -11.35 7.15 -22.10
N ARG A 469 -11.29 8.47 -21.98
CA ARG A 469 -10.50 9.20 -20.99
C ARG A 469 -11.44 10.08 -20.17
N MET A 470 -11.57 9.81 -18.88
CA MET A 470 -12.57 10.43 -18.00
C MET A 470 -11.88 11.33 -16.98
N PHE A 471 -12.31 12.59 -16.91
CA PHE A 471 -11.82 13.59 -15.98
C PHE A 471 -12.98 14.31 -15.29
N ILE A 472 -12.70 14.89 -14.13
CA ILE A 472 -13.59 15.85 -13.47
C ILE A 472 -12.83 17.11 -13.09
N ALA A 473 -13.53 18.24 -12.98
CA ALA A 473 -13.02 19.45 -12.37
C ALA A 473 -14.10 20.09 -11.50
N ALA A 474 -13.71 20.72 -10.39
CA ALA A 474 -14.61 21.67 -9.74
C ALA A 474 -14.97 22.76 -10.76
N LYS A 475 -16.24 23.13 -10.84
CA LYS A 475 -16.70 24.09 -11.87
C LYS A 475 -15.94 25.42 -11.82
N GLU A 476 -15.56 25.87 -10.63
CA GLU A 476 -14.79 27.10 -10.42
C GLU A 476 -13.34 27.02 -10.98
N LEU A 477 -12.82 25.81 -11.20
CA LEU A 477 -11.45 25.55 -11.66
C LEU A 477 -11.38 24.97 -13.09
N MET A 478 -12.52 24.84 -13.79
CA MET A 478 -12.59 24.12 -15.07
C MET A 478 -11.77 24.76 -16.20
N GLU A 479 -11.39 26.03 -16.06
CA GLU A 479 -10.57 26.76 -17.01
C GLU A 479 -9.06 26.52 -16.83
N ASP A 480 -8.64 25.89 -15.71
CA ASP A 480 -7.24 25.48 -15.50
C ASP A 480 -7.03 24.04 -15.94
N TYR A 481 -6.24 23.84 -17.00
CA TYR A 481 -5.82 22.51 -17.49
C TYR A 481 -5.34 21.60 -16.35
N HIS A 482 -4.54 22.13 -15.42
CA HIS A 482 -3.90 21.34 -14.37
C HIS A 482 -4.78 21.13 -13.14
N SER A 483 -6.04 21.57 -13.18
CA SER A 483 -7.05 21.30 -12.15
C SER A 483 -8.02 20.16 -12.55
N TRP A 484 -7.92 19.66 -13.79
CA TRP A 484 -8.67 18.47 -14.20
C TRP A 484 -8.06 17.22 -13.58
N ILE A 485 -8.90 16.50 -12.85
CA ILE A 485 -8.57 15.29 -12.10
C ILE A 485 -8.92 14.08 -12.96
N GLU A 486 -7.93 13.22 -13.26
CA GLU A 486 -8.19 11.96 -13.96
C GLU A 486 -8.98 11.01 -13.05
N MET A 487 -10.08 10.49 -13.56
CA MET A 487 -10.97 9.57 -12.84
C MET A 487 -10.91 8.16 -13.40
N ASP A 488 -10.76 8.01 -14.72
CA ASP A 488 -10.70 6.69 -15.36
C ASP A 488 -10.09 6.78 -16.76
N LYS A 489 -9.62 5.63 -17.25
CA LYS A 489 -9.17 5.41 -18.61
C LYS A 489 -9.47 3.97 -19.02
N ALA A 490 -10.18 3.80 -20.13
CA ALA A 490 -10.64 2.47 -20.54
C ALA A 490 -10.56 2.29 -22.06
N THR A 491 -9.77 1.30 -22.49
CA THR A 491 -9.81 0.80 -23.87
C THR A 491 -11.08 -0.04 -24.05
N ILE A 492 -11.89 0.28 -25.05
CA ILE A 492 -13.10 -0.48 -25.39
C ILE A 492 -13.07 -0.93 -26.85
N SER A 493 -13.67 -2.09 -27.13
CA SER A 493 -13.81 -2.65 -28.47
C SER A 493 -15.27 -2.57 -28.91
N LEU A 494 -15.56 -1.67 -29.85
CA LEU A 494 -16.90 -1.50 -30.41
C LEU A 494 -17.14 -2.57 -31.47
N THR A 495 -18.20 -3.36 -31.29
CA THR A 495 -18.65 -4.42 -32.22
C THR A 495 -20.02 -4.11 -32.83
N SER A 496 -20.54 -2.90 -32.60
CA SER A 496 -21.79 -2.39 -33.14
C SER A 496 -21.65 -0.90 -33.50
N ALA A 497 -22.60 -0.36 -34.25
CA ALA A 497 -22.61 1.06 -34.61
C ALA A 497 -22.86 1.98 -33.40
N SER A 498 -23.59 1.51 -32.39
CA SER A 498 -23.89 2.26 -31.16
C SER A 498 -23.79 1.35 -29.95
N THR A 499 -23.30 1.89 -28.83
CA THR A 499 -23.28 1.22 -27.53
C THR A 499 -23.34 2.25 -26.40
N THR A 500 -23.64 1.80 -25.17
CA THR A 500 -23.47 2.58 -23.95
C THR A 500 -22.41 1.90 -23.11
N GLN A 501 -21.32 2.61 -22.81
CA GLN A 501 -20.32 2.13 -21.88
C GLN A 501 -20.72 2.53 -20.46
N VAL A 502 -20.68 1.58 -19.52
CA VAL A 502 -20.83 1.82 -18.09
C VAL A 502 -19.55 1.37 -17.39
N ARG A 503 -19.08 2.14 -16.42
CA ARG A 503 -17.83 1.90 -15.69
C ARG A 503 -18.05 2.16 -14.21
N LEU A 504 -17.68 1.19 -13.38
CA LEU A 504 -17.77 1.31 -11.93
C LEU A 504 -16.57 2.10 -11.40
N ASP A 505 -16.76 2.78 -10.28
CA ASP A 505 -15.69 3.37 -9.48
C ASP A 505 -14.55 2.38 -9.17
N THR A 506 -14.92 1.16 -8.80
CA THR A 506 -13.99 0.06 -8.49
C THR A 506 -13.26 -0.49 -9.71
N ASP A 507 -13.64 -0.11 -10.94
CA ASP A 507 -12.95 -0.50 -12.18
C ASP A 507 -11.95 0.56 -12.68
N SER A 508 -11.88 1.73 -12.01
CA SER A 508 -11.06 2.86 -12.42
C SER A 508 -9.58 2.50 -12.67
N ALA A 509 -9.00 2.98 -13.77
CA ALA A 509 -7.57 2.88 -14.06
C ALA A 509 -6.66 3.66 -13.08
N VAL A 510 -7.24 4.55 -12.27
CA VAL A 510 -6.55 5.41 -11.30
C VAL A 510 -6.61 4.80 -9.89
N ALA A 511 -7.75 4.21 -9.54
CA ALA A 511 -8.00 3.69 -8.21
C ALA A 511 -7.18 2.44 -7.90
N ARG A 512 -6.60 2.42 -6.70
CA ARG A 512 -6.04 1.24 -6.07
C ARG A 512 -7.14 0.21 -5.83
N LYS A 513 -6.90 -1.04 -6.22
CA LYS A 513 -7.86 -2.16 -6.10
C LYS A 513 -7.77 -2.83 -4.73
N MET A 514 -8.01 -2.07 -3.68
CA MET A 514 -7.90 -2.53 -2.29
C MET A 514 -9.02 -1.93 -1.44
N GLY A 515 -9.40 -2.65 -0.38
CA GLY A 515 -10.22 -2.08 0.69
C GLY A 515 -9.43 -1.07 1.51
N ASN A 516 -10.13 -0.41 2.44
CA ASN A 516 -9.48 0.52 3.37
C ASN A 516 -8.39 -0.19 4.18
N TYR A 517 -7.43 0.59 4.65
CA TYR A 517 -6.32 0.13 5.49
C TYR A 517 -5.46 -0.97 4.85
N SER A 518 -5.28 -0.83 3.53
CA SER A 518 -4.53 -1.78 2.71
C SER A 518 -5.04 -3.22 2.77
N GLU A 519 -6.36 -3.41 2.86
CA GLU A 519 -6.98 -4.72 2.71
C GLU A 519 -6.84 -5.21 1.26
N LEU A 520 -6.08 -6.29 1.08
CA LEU A 520 -5.74 -6.82 -0.24
C LEU A 520 -6.95 -7.45 -0.92
N ASN A 521 -7.28 -6.98 -2.11
CA ASN A 521 -8.09 -7.75 -3.03
C ASN A 521 -7.18 -8.78 -3.73
N THR A 522 -7.38 -10.06 -3.42
CA THR A 522 -6.56 -11.16 -3.94
C THR A 522 -6.60 -11.26 -5.46
N GLU A 523 -7.68 -10.82 -6.10
CA GLU A 523 -7.79 -10.77 -7.55
C GLU A 523 -6.74 -9.84 -8.19
N TRP A 524 -6.35 -8.78 -7.47
CA TRP A 524 -5.45 -7.73 -7.94
C TRP A 524 -4.09 -7.75 -7.22
N ALA A 525 -3.82 -8.82 -6.46
CA ALA A 525 -2.58 -9.00 -5.74
C ALA A 525 -1.38 -9.00 -6.69
N SER A 526 -0.49 -8.05 -6.50
CA SER A 526 0.77 -7.91 -7.24
C SER A 526 1.76 -7.12 -6.39
N SER A 527 3.04 -7.15 -6.72
CA SER A 527 4.03 -6.36 -5.99
C SER A 527 3.82 -4.85 -6.14
N TRP A 528 3.03 -4.40 -7.13
CA TRP A 528 2.68 -2.99 -7.39
C TRP A 528 1.26 -2.63 -6.92
N CYS A 529 0.53 -3.56 -6.28
CA CYS A 529 -0.91 -3.39 -6.06
C CYS A 529 -1.32 -2.23 -5.17
N ARG A 530 -0.39 -1.69 -4.40
CA ARG A 530 -0.62 -0.59 -3.45
C ARG A 530 -0.38 0.80 -4.03
N CYS A 531 0.12 0.89 -5.27
CA CYS A 531 0.60 2.15 -5.86
C CYS A 531 -0.54 3.02 -6.43
N GLY A 532 -1.78 2.54 -6.55
CA GLY A 532 -2.90 3.35 -7.07
C GLY A 532 -3.42 4.41 -6.09
N TRP A 533 -4.25 5.33 -6.59
CA TRP A 533 -4.94 6.31 -5.74
C TRP A 533 -5.95 5.63 -4.79
N PRO A 534 -6.04 6.00 -3.50
CA PRO A 534 -6.99 5.35 -2.59
C PRO A 534 -8.44 5.46 -3.08
N GLN A 535 -9.17 4.34 -3.03
CA GLN A 535 -10.56 4.27 -3.48
C GLN A 535 -11.43 5.27 -2.74
N ASN A 536 -11.32 5.32 -1.42
CA ASN A 536 -12.07 6.21 -0.53
C ASN A 536 -11.85 7.71 -0.82
N MET A 537 -10.78 8.06 -1.55
CA MET A 537 -10.41 9.44 -1.92
C MET A 537 -10.59 9.71 -3.43
N MET A 538 -11.23 8.82 -4.18
CA MET A 538 -11.43 9.00 -5.62
C MET A 538 -12.20 10.28 -5.93
N LEU A 539 -13.20 10.62 -5.10
CA LEU A 539 -13.96 11.86 -5.19
C LEU A 539 -13.47 12.88 -4.15
N PRO A 540 -13.33 14.17 -4.53
CA PRO A 540 -13.24 15.24 -3.56
C PRO A 540 -14.49 15.27 -2.65
N VAL A 541 -14.35 15.74 -1.41
CA VAL A 541 -15.42 15.65 -0.42
C VAL A 541 -16.67 16.44 -0.81
N GLY A 542 -16.57 17.49 -1.62
CA GLY A 542 -17.71 18.34 -1.99
C GLY A 542 -18.26 19.17 -0.83
N ARG A 543 -19.50 19.66 -0.96
CA ARG A 543 -20.15 20.55 0.03
C ARG A 543 -21.48 19.98 0.48
N VAL A 544 -21.97 20.44 1.64
CA VAL A 544 -23.22 19.93 2.23
C VAL A 544 -24.41 20.19 1.31
N GLU A 545 -24.43 21.36 0.68
CA GLU A 545 -25.43 21.78 -0.30
C GLU A 545 -25.29 21.13 -1.70
N GLY A 546 -24.25 20.33 -1.90
CA GLY A 546 -23.88 19.76 -3.20
C GLY A 546 -22.98 20.71 -3.99
N MET A 547 -21.68 20.41 -4.03
CA MET A 547 -20.72 21.17 -4.83
C MET A 547 -20.80 20.75 -6.30
N GLU A 548 -20.81 21.72 -7.21
CA GLU A 548 -20.92 21.45 -8.64
C GLU A 548 -19.57 21.09 -9.26
N PHE A 549 -19.55 19.95 -9.94
CA PHE A 549 -18.43 19.45 -10.72
C PHE A 549 -18.82 19.33 -12.19
N VAL A 550 -17.81 19.45 -13.05
CA VAL A 550 -17.93 19.17 -14.49
C VAL A 550 -17.21 17.86 -14.77
N ALA A 551 -17.93 16.92 -15.35
CA ALA A 551 -17.40 15.69 -15.93
C ALA A 551 -17.02 15.92 -17.40
N PHE A 552 -15.91 15.31 -17.82
CA PHE A 552 -15.43 15.34 -19.20
C PHE A 552 -15.01 13.94 -19.62
N CYS A 553 -15.49 13.50 -20.78
CA CYS A 553 -15.06 12.27 -21.42
C CYS A 553 -14.59 12.56 -22.85
N MET A 554 -13.44 12.01 -23.23
CA MET A 554 -12.91 12.07 -24.59
C MET A 554 -12.62 10.67 -25.12
N ALA A 555 -12.97 10.44 -26.39
CA ALA A 555 -12.62 9.23 -27.11
C ALA A 555 -11.42 9.45 -28.03
N THR A 556 -10.36 8.65 -27.85
CA THR A 556 -9.15 8.66 -28.67
C THR A 556 -9.00 7.39 -29.51
N ASP A 557 -8.43 7.53 -30.72
CA ASP A 557 -8.09 6.42 -31.62
C ASP A 557 -6.71 5.85 -31.24
N ASP A 558 -6.65 5.30 -30.03
CA ASP A 558 -5.47 4.66 -29.48
C ASP A 558 -5.86 3.54 -28.51
N VAL A 559 -4.85 2.76 -28.12
CA VAL A 559 -5.00 1.62 -27.23
C VAL A 559 -4.06 1.82 -26.05
N VAL A 560 -4.61 1.79 -24.85
CA VAL A 560 -3.81 1.61 -23.63
C VAL A 560 -3.51 0.13 -23.50
N ASP A 561 -2.22 -0.22 -23.60
CA ASP A 561 -1.77 -1.61 -23.52
C ASP A 561 -1.76 -2.10 -22.06
N ALA A 562 -2.90 -2.62 -21.61
CA ALA A 562 -3.05 -3.29 -20.32
C ALA A 562 -2.93 -4.81 -20.44
N SER A 563 -2.16 -5.34 -21.41
CA SER A 563 -1.92 -6.78 -21.58
C SER A 563 -1.37 -7.44 -20.31
N VAL A 564 -0.64 -6.68 -19.49
CA VAL A 564 -0.27 -7.06 -18.13
C VAL A 564 -1.32 -6.53 -17.15
N LYS A 565 -1.94 -7.43 -16.39
CA LYS A 565 -2.89 -7.06 -15.33
C LYS A 565 -2.20 -6.11 -14.34
N THR A 566 -2.65 -4.86 -14.29
CA THR A 566 -2.17 -3.83 -13.37
C THR A 566 -3.39 -3.20 -12.67
N PRO A 567 -3.36 -3.01 -11.34
CA PRO A 567 -4.51 -2.49 -10.62
C PRO A 567 -4.79 -1.02 -10.87
N ALA A 568 -3.76 -0.20 -11.14
CA ALA A 568 -3.89 1.25 -11.26
C ALA A 568 -2.92 1.82 -12.31
N VAL A 569 -3.17 1.51 -13.59
CA VAL A 569 -2.26 1.85 -14.69
C VAL A 569 -1.91 3.34 -14.78
N SER A 570 -2.82 4.24 -14.40
CA SER A 570 -2.59 5.68 -14.55
C SER A 570 -1.43 6.19 -13.68
N TYR A 571 -1.31 5.72 -12.45
CA TYR A 571 -0.22 6.14 -11.54
C TYR A 571 0.91 5.12 -11.42
N CYS A 572 0.65 3.87 -11.79
CA CYS A 572 1.59 2.77 -11.62
C CYS A 572 2.15 2.22 -12.92
N GLY A 573 1.63 2.62 -14.08
CA GLY A 573 1.95 1.97 -15.34
C GLY A 573 1.67 0.45 -15.26
N SER A 574 2.56 -0.34 -15.86
CA SER A 574 2.47 -1.79 -15.85
C SER A 574 3.85 -2.43 -15.85
N MET A 575 3.96 -3.64 -15.29
CA MET A 575 5.18 -4.45 -15.28
C MET A 575 5.45 -5.13 -16.63
N GLN A 576 5.51 -4.35 -17.72
CA GLN A 576 5.80 -4.88 -19.05
C GLN A 576 7.29 -5.21 -19.22
N ALA A 577 7.58 -6.25 -20.00
CA ALA A 577 8.94 -6.68 -20.28
C ALA A 577 9.77 -5.60 -21.01
N ASP A 578 9.12 -4.79 -21.85
CA ASP A 578 9.77 -3.69 -22.57
C ASP A 578 9.84 -2.39 -21.75
N ARG A 579 9.27 -2.37 -20.54
CA ARG A 579 9.24 -1.24 -19.61
C ARG A 579 8.67 0.04 -20.21
N LYS A 580 7.71 -0.08 -21.13
CA LYS A 580 6.98 1.08 -21.63
C LYS A 580 5.79 1.41 -20.78
N TYR A 581 5.51 2.71 -20.66
CA TYR A 581 4.24 3.14 -20.10
C TYR A 581 3.08 2.79 -21.06
N PRO A 582 2.01 2.12 -20.59
CA PRO A 582 0.91 1.60 -21.43
C PRO A 582 0.17 2.57 -22.32
N ASP A 583 0.02 3.81 -21.88
CA ASP A 583 -0.69 4.83 -22.64
C ASP A 583 0.25 5.40 -23.71
N PRO A 584 -0.09 5.37 -25.00
CA PRO A 584 0.76 5.96 -26.03
C PRO A 584 0.70 7.50 -26.03
N ARG A 585 -0.24 8.12 -25.30
CA ARG A 585 -0.34 9.58 -25.12
C ARG A 585 0.46 10.06 -23.91
N GLY A 586 0.58 11.38 -23.78
CA GLY A 586 1.08 12.01 -22.57
C GLY A 586 0.19 11.71 -21.37
N MET A 587 0.78 11.51 -20.19
CA MET A 587 0.03 11.22 -18.97
C MET A 587 -0.81 12.45 -18.58
N GLY A 588 -2.12 12.26 -18.39
CA GLY A 588 -3.08 13.34 -18.22
C GLY A 588 -3.69 13.88 -19.51
N TYR A 589 -3.41 13.27 -20.67
CA TYR A 589 -4.05 13.67 -21.93
C TYR A 589 -5.59 13.60 -21.83
N PRO A 590 -6.32 14.66 -22.27
CA PRO A 590 -5.82 15.79 -23.05
C PRO A 590 -5.40 17.03 -22.24
N PHE A 591 -5.41 17.02 -20.92
CA PHE A 591 -5.13 18.22 -20.10
C PHE A 591 -3.66 18.39 -19.68
N ASN A 592 -2.79 17.49 -20.13
CA ASN A 592 -1.35 17.54 -19.87
C ASN A 592 -0.63 18.68 -20.61
N GLN A 593 -1.22 19.20 -21.69
CA GLN A 593 -0.71 20.31 -22.50
C GLN A 593 -1.86 21.29 -22.82
N GLU A 594 -1.51 22.55 -23.06
CA GLU A 594 -2.50 23.55 -23.49
C GLU A 594 -3.03 23.21 -24.89
N TRP A 595 -4.26 23.62 -25.21
CA TRP A 595 -4.86 23.30 -26.52
C TRP A 595 -4.67 24.46 -27.49
N THR A 596 -4.19 24.15 -28.70
CA THR A 596 -4.09 25.12 -29.79
C THR A 596 -5.44 25.78 -30.11
N GLN A 597 -6.55 25.06 -29.93
CA GLN A 597 -7.92 25.58 -30.07
C GLN A 597 -8.24 26.73 -29.10
N ASN A 598 -7.67 26.70 -27.89
CA ASN A 598 -7.83 27.77 -26.91
C ASN A 598 -6.93 28.97 -27.29
N ILE A 599 -5.65 28.70 -27.52
CA ILE A 599 -4.62 29.74 -27.77
C ILE A 599 -4.84 30.48 -29.10
N ASN A 600 -5.17 29.77 -30.18
CA ASN A 600 -5.27 30.36 -31.53
C ASN A 600 -6.48 31.29 -31.72
N THR A 601 -7.43 31.27 -30.78
CA THR A 601 -8.54 32.25 -30.77
C THR A 601 -8.15 33.56 -30.08
N GLY A 602 -6.90 33.73 -29.68
CA GLY A 602 -6.44 34.86 -28.88
C GLY A 602 -6.96 34.82 -27.44
N GLY A 603 -7.23 33.61 -26.91
CA GLY A 603 -7.83 33.42 -25.58
C GLY A 603 -9.31 33.78 -25.49
N VAL A 604 -10.01 33.91 -26.63
CA VAL A 604 -11.46 34.20 -26.65
C VAL A 604 -12.28 32.93 -26.40
N ALA A 605 -11.77 31.76 -26.79
CA ALA A 605 -12.39 30.46 -26.50
C ALA A 605 -11.86 29.89 -25.17
N ASN A 606 -12.75 29.80 -24.19
CA ASN A 606 -12.49 29.15 -22.91
C ASN A 606 -12.58 27.62 -23.03
N LEU A 607 -11.95 26.87 -22.12
CA LEU A 607 -12.06 25.41 -22.06
C LEU A 607 -13.51 24.99 -21.95
N SER A 608 -14.30 25.67 -21.11
CA SER A 608 -15.75 25.44 -20.97
C SER A 608 -16.52 25.52 -22.27
N THR A 609 -16.11 26.39 -23.19
CA THR A 609 -16.79 26.56 -24.49
C THR A 609 -16.39 25.45 -25.45
N ILE A 610 -15.12 25.06 -25.46
CA ILE A 610 -14.60 23.99 -26.32
C ILE A 610 -15.21 22.64 -25.94
N ILE A 611 -15.20 22.27 -24.66
CA ILE A 611 -15.71 20.97 -24.21
C ILE A 611 -17.23 20.84 -24.32
N ALA A 612 -17.96 21.97 -24.39
CA ALA A 612 -19.40 22.00 -24.59
C ALA A 612 -19.81 21.95 -26.08
N ASP A 613 -18.88 22.21 -27.01
CA ASP A 613 -19.16 22.21 -28.45
C ASP A 613 -19.08 20.79 -29.04
N ASN A 614 -20.11 20.00 -28.77
CA ASN A 614 -20.24 18.64 -29.31
C ASN A 614 -20.49 18.59 -30.83
N LYS A 615 -20.74 19.72 -31.49
CA LYS A 615 -20.89 19.77 -32.95
C LYS A 615 -19.53 19.78 -33.63
N THR A 616 -18.61 20.58 -33.10
CA THR A 616 -17.24 20.67 -33.62
C THR A 616 -16.37 19.52 -33.09
N TYR A 617 -16.57 19.13 -31.83
CA TYR A 617 -15.82 18.08 -31.15
C TYR A 617 -16.73 16.92 -30.72
N PRO A 618 -17.33 16.18 -31.67
CA PRO A 618 -18.29 15.12 -31.34
C PRO A 618 -17.69 13.97 -30.52
N PHE A 619 -16.37 13.78 -30.56
CA PHE A 619 -15.64 12.77 -29.79
C PHE A 619 -15.42 13.18 -28.31
N MET A 620 -16.00 14.30 -27.87
CA MET A 620 -16.02 14.77 -26.49
C MET A 620 -17.46 14.81 -25.97
N ALA A 621 -17.63 14.51 -24.69
CA ALA A 621 -18.86 14.76 -23.96
C ALA A 621 -18.56 15.40 -22.60
N THR A 622 -19.44 16.30 -22.17
CA THR A 622 -19.36 16.92 -20.85
C THR A 622 -20.73 16.91 -20.18
N SER A 623 -20.75 16.86 -18.86
CA SER A 623 -21.95 17.01 -18.05
C SER A 623 -21.62 17.60 -16.69
N SER A 624 -22.63 18.13 -16.01
CA SER A 624 -22.49 18.62 -14.63
C SER A 624 -23.11 17.62 -13.68
N PHE A 625 -22.48 17.42 -12.53
CA PHE A 625 -23.01 16.62 -11.43
C PHE A 625 -22.67 17.30 -10.09
N ARG A 626 -23.28 16.81 -9.01
CA ARG A 626 -23.03 17.35 -7.67
C ARG A 626 -22.45 16.29 -6.74
N VAL A 627 -21.53 16.74 -5.89
CA VAL A 627 -20.99 15.94 -4.78
C VAL A 627 -21.46 16.53 -3.46
N PHE A 628 -22.22 15.73 -2.70
CA PHE A 628 -22.82 16.08 -1.43
C PHE A 628 -21.97 15.54 -0.28
N ARG A 629 -21.42 16.44 0.53
CA ARG A 629 -20.70 16.08 1.75
C ARG A 629 -21.68 15.74 2.85
N THR A 630 -21.53 14.56 3.44
CA THR A 630 -22.21 14.16 4.66
C THR A 630 -21.22 13.80 5.74
N THR A 631 -21.67 13.82 6.99
CA THR A 631 -20.90 13.31 8.12
C THR A 631 -21.63 12.11 8.65
N LYS A 632 -20.95 10.96 8.73
CA LYS A 632 -21.42 9.86 9.53
C LYS A 632 -20.85 10.10 10.93
N PRO A 633 -21.67 10.60 11.88
CA PRO A 633 -21.17 10.87 13.21
C PRO A 633 -20.57 9.59 13.78
N PHE A 634 -19.70 9.74 14.77
CA PHE A 634 -19.45 8.65 15.70
C PHE A 634 -20.80 8.31 16.34
N VAL A 635 -21.54 7.40 15.71
CA VAL A 635 -22.60 6.71 16.40
C VAL A 635 -21.79 5.92 17.41
N ASP A 636 -21.84 6.34 18.68
CA ASP A 636 -21.72 5.38 19.76
C ASP A 636 -22.66 4.27 19.33
N THR A 637 -22.12 3.24 18.69
CA THR A 637 -22.90 2.07 18.40
C THR A 637 -23.42 1.70 19.77
N MET A 638 -24.74 1.87 19.92
CA MET A 638 -25.62 1.11 20.82
C MET A 638 -24.81 -0.04 21.36
N PRO A 639 -24.59 -0.13 22.70
CA PRO A 639 -23.57 -0.97 23.30
C PRO A 639 -23.49 -2.24 22.48
N GLY A 640 -22.42 -2.39 21.69
CA GLY A 640 -22.20 -3.61 20.91
C GLY A 640 -22.53 -4.75 21.87
N PRO A 641 -23.47 -5.63 21.49
CA PRO A 641 -24.37 -6.35 22.40
C PRO A 641 -23.66 -6.57 23.73
N SER A 642 -24.02 -5.77 24.75
CA SER A 642 -23.28 -5.54 26.01
C SER A 642 -21.93 -6.24 26.05
N PRO A 643 -20.77 -5.54 26.10
CA PRO A 643 -19.45 -6.19 26.04
C PRO A 643 -19.54 -7.44 26.87
N ILE A 644 -19.38 -8.61 26.25
CA ILE A 644 -19.32 -9.86 26.99
C ILE A 644 -18.10 -9.66 27.86
N ARG A 645 -18.35 -9.18 29.08
CA ARG A 645 -17.32 -8.88 30.06
C ARG A 645 -16.67 -10.24 30.25
N ASN A 646 -15.40 -10.34 29.83
CA ASN A 646 -14.53 -11.50 29.93
C ASN A 646 -14.24 -12.28 28.62
N ILE A 647 -14.23 -11.66 27.43
CA ILE A 647 -13.56 -12.26 26.26
C ILE A 647 -12.05 -12.32 26.55
N THR A 648 -11.50 -13.53 26.59
CA THR A 648 -10.10 -13.85 26.85
C THR A 648 -9.63 -14.98 25.94
N TRP A 649 -8.33 -15.25 25.92
CA TRP A 649 -7.79 -16.40 25.21
C TRP A 649 -8.50 -17.70 25.60
N PHE A 650 -8.69 -17.95 26.89
CA PHE A 650 -9.31 -19.18 27.37
C PHE A 650 -10.84 -19.23 27.25
N ASP A 651 -11.51 -18.10 27.00
CA ASP A 651 -12.96 -18.02 26.82
C ASP A 651 -13.35 -16.75 26.04
N PRO A 652 -13.83 -16.83 24.78
CA PRO A 652 -14.06 -18.02 23.95
C PRO A 652 -12.97 -18.26 22.88
N ILE A 653 -11.94 -17.41 22.80
CA ILE A 653 -11.08 -17.29 21.60
C ILE A 653 -10.38 -18.60 21.20
N LYS A 654 -9.71 -19.25 22.15
CA LYS A 654 -9.02 -20.53 21.89
C LYS A 654 -9.98 -21.60 21.37
N ALA A 655 -11.23 -21.58 21.81
CA ALA A 655 -12.24 -22.57 21.41
C ALA A 655 -12.78 -22.35 19.98
N TYR A 656 -12.55 -21.18 19.38
CA TYR A 656 -12.92 -20.93 17.99
C TYR A 656 -12.02 -21.65 16.99
N PHE A 657 -10.80 -22.01 17.40
CA PHE A 657 -9.86 -22.76 16.59
C PHE A 657 -10.06 -24.25 16.81
N GLN A 658 -10.66 -24.93 15.83
CA GLN A 658 -10.82 -26.37 15.88
C GLN A 658 -9.46 -27.06 15.66
N PRO A 659 -9.26 -28.31 16.12
CA PRO A 659 -8.02 -29.04 15.89
C PRO A 659 -7.63 -29.12 14.40
N GLY A 660 -8.63 -29.17 13.49
CA GLY A 660 -8.40 -29.11 12.05
C GLY A 660 -7.84 -27.77 11.57
N ASP A 661 -8.28 -26.65 12.15
CA ASP A 661 -7.75 -25.32 11.86
C ASP A 661 -6.28 -25.23 12.25
N VAL A 662 -5.93 -25.71 13.45
CA VAL A 662 -4.54 -25.70 13.94
C VAL A 662 -3.64 -26.45 12.97
N VAL A 663 -4.02 -27.67 12.57
CA VAL A 663 -3.21 -28.49 11.65
C VAL A 663 -3.08 -27.83 10.27
N CYS A 664 -4.17 -27.32 9.71
CA CYS A 664 -4.15 -26.70 8.39
C CYS A 664 -3.35 -25.39 8.39
N MET A 665 -3.49 -24.57 9.44
CA MET A 665 -2.82 -23.28 9.51
C MET A 665 -1.34 -23.40 9.83
N VAL A 666 -0.93 -24.40 10.62
CA VAL A 666 0.49 -24.74 10.79
C VAL A 666 1.10 -25.22 9.47
N HIS A 667 0.38 -26.03 8.70
CA HIS A 667 0.87 -26.56 7.42
C HIS A 667 0.96 -25.49 6.31
N GLU A 668 -0.12 -24.73 6.12
CA GLU A 668 -0.24 -23.77 5.00
C GLU A 668 0.44 -22.43 5.29
N TYR A 669 0.39 -21.97 6.54
CA TYR A 669 0.83 -20.62 6.90
C TYR A 669 1.90 -20.59 8.01
N GLY A 670 2.18 -21.72 8.66
CA GLY A 670 3.11 -21.80 9.77
C GLY A 670 2.58 -21.20 11.08
N TYR A 671 1.27 -20.98 11.20
CA TYR A 671 0.63 -20.41 12.40
C TYR A 671 0.10 -21.53 13.30
N ASP A 672 0.61 -21.64 14.52
CA ASP A 672 0.06 -22.51 15.55
C ASP A 672 -1.11 -21.84 16.27
N LEU A 673 -2.33 -22.10 15.75
CA LEU A 673 -3.55 -21.59 16.35
C LEU A 673 -3.85 -22.14 17.75
N SER A 674 -3.08 -23.12 18.24
CA SER A 674 -3.20 -23.62 19.61
C SER A 674 -2.31 -22.86 20.61
N ASP A 675 -1.33 -22.09 20.12
CA ASP A 675 -0.43 -21.27 20.92
C ASP A 675 -0.93 -19.83 21.02
N TYR A 676 -1.05 -19.36 22.26
CA TYR A 676 -1.50 -17.99 22.54
C TYR A 676 -0.59 -16.93 21.90
N ASN A 677 0.73 -17.09 22.01
CA ASN A 677 1.65 -16.06 21.53
C ASN A 677 1.63 -16.00 20.00
N ASP A 678 1.47 -17.14 19.34
CA ASP A 678 1.42 -17.21 17.89
C ASP A 678 0.11 -16.64 17.33
N VAL A 679 -1.03 -16.91 17.99
CA VAL A 679 -2.31 -16.26 17.64
C VAL A 679 -2.27 -14.75 17.90
N VAL A 680 -1.61 -14.29 18.96
CA VAL A 680 -1.42 -12.84 19.21
C VAL A 680 -0.51 -12.22 18.15
N LEU A 681 0.62 -12.87 17.84
CA LEU A 681 1.59 -12.40 16.85
C LEU A 681 0.97 -12.28 15.45
N HIS A 682 0.11 -13.22 15.09
CA HIS A 682 -0.56 -13.28 13.78
C HIS A 682 -2.01 -12.81 13.81
N GLY A 683 -2.45 -12.18 14.90
CA GLY A 683 -3.85 -11.86 15.16
C GLY A 683 -4.52 -11.04 14.06
N ALA A 684 -3.84 -10.04 13.52
CA ALA A 684 -4.37 -9.25 12.41
C ALA A 684 -4.58 -10.08 11.13
N ALA A 685 -3.66 -10.99 10.81
CA ALA A 685 -3.77 -11.86 9.64
C ALA A 685 -4.86 -12.92 9.81
N ILE A 686 -4.99 -13.46 11.02
CA ILE A 686 -6.07 -14.41 11.37
C ILE A 686 -7.42 -13.70 11.29
N TYR A 687 -7.54 -12.48 11.83
CA TYR A 687 -8.78 -11.71 11.78
C TYR A 687 -9.20 -11.39 10.33
N ASP A 688 -8.24 -10.93 9.52
CA ASP A 688 -8.45 -10.68 8.09
C ASP A 688 -8.88 -11.96 7.33
N ALA A 689 -8.32 -13.12 7.68
CA ALA A 689 -8.68 -14.39 7.06
C ALA A 689 -10.08 -14.87 7.46
N VAL A 690 -10.49 -14.73 8.73
CA VAL A 690 -11.84 -15.12 9.17
C VAL A 690 -12.92 -14.15 8.68
N LEU A 691 -12.62 -12.84 8.64
CA LEU A 691 -13.55 -11.82 8.13
C LEU A 691 -13.88 -12.04 6.65
N HIS A 692 -12.89 -12.43 5.86
CA HIS A 692 -13.02 -12.66 4.43
C HIS A 692 -13.34 -14.11 4.06
N LYS A 693 -13.79 -14.93 5.02
CA LYS A 693 -14.17 -16.34 4.80
C LYS A 693 -13.07 -17.17 4.12
N ARG A 694 -11.80 -16.87 4.43
CA ARG A 694 -10.63 -17.68 4.05
C ARG A 694 -10.23 -18.67 5.15
N MET A 695 -10.76 -18.46 6.35
CA MET A 695 -10.62 -19.35 7.50
C MET A 695 -11.98 -19.57 8.16
N PRO A 696 -12.27 -20.80 8.65
CA PRO A 696 -11.54 -22.06 8.51
C PRO A 696 -11.24 -22.50 7.06
N LEU A 697 -10.11 -23.17 6.82
CA LEU A 697 -9.81 -23.72 5.50
C LEU A 697 -10.73 -24.91 5.19
N GLN A 698 -11.33 -24.90 4.00
CA GLN A 698 -12.23 -25.96 3.54
C GLN A 698 -11.48 -26.95 2.64
N MET A 699 -11.66 -28.24 2.90
CA MET A 699 -11.02 -29.31 2.12
C MET A 699 -12.02 -29.99 1.19
N SER A 700 -11.54 -30.39 0.00
CA SER A 700 -12.34 -31.14 -0.98
C SER A 700 -13.05 -32.34 -0.32
N PRO A 701 -14.36 -32.55 -0.57
CA PRO A 701 -15.17 -31.92 -1.62
C PRO A 701 -15.81 -30.57 -1.25
N TYR A 702 -15.54 -30.05 -0.05
CA TYR A 702 -16.07 -28.77 0.42
C TYR A 702 -15.20 -27.60 -0.05
N THR A 703 -15.82 -26.43 -0.16
CA THR A 703 -15.20 -25.18 -0.65
C THR A 703 -15.58 -24.05 0.29
N GLN A 704 -14.92 -22.89 0.18
CA GLN A 704 -15.26 -21.75 1.04
C GLN A 704 -16.70 -21.26 0.83
N GLU A 705 -17.23 -21.42 -0.38
CA GLU A 705 -18.61 -21.06 -0.76
C GLU A 705 -19.63 -22.13 -0.36
N LYS A 706 -19.17 -23.37 -0.13
CA LYS A 706 -19.99 -24.50 0.31
C LYS A 706 -19.22 -25.29 1.40
N PRO A 707 -19.16 -24.74 2.63
CA PRO A 707 -18.32 -25.28 3.69
C PRO A 707 -18.85 -26.62 4.19
N ASP A 708 -17.97 -27.41 4.80
CA ASP A 708 -18.36 -28.65 5.47
C ASP A 708 -19.36 -28.32 6.59
N PRO A 709 -20.55 -28.95 6.63
CA PRO A 709 -21.49 -28.79 7.74
C PRO A 709 -20.89 -29.10 9.12
N LYS A 710 -19.81 -29.88 9.19
CA LYS A 710 -19.07 -30.21 10.42
C LYS A 710 -17.89 -29.27 10.70
N HIS A 711 -17.53 -28.40 9.75
CA HIS A 711 -16.47 -27.40 9.86
C HIS A 711 -16.94 -26.06 9.27
N PRO A 712 -17.96 -25.43 9.87
CA PRO A 712 -18.58 -24.23 9.31
C PRO A 712 -17.64 -23.02 9.37
N MET A 713 -17.91 -22.04 8.51
CA MET A 713 -17.23 -20.74 8.57
C MET A 713 -17.55 -20.02 9.88
N TRP A 714 -16.61 -19.18 10.33
CA TRP A 714 -16.85 -18.33 11.50
C TRP A 714 -18.10 -17.46 11.28
N THR A 715 -18.89 -17.33 12.34
CA THR A 715 -20.03 -16.43 12.34
C THR A 715 -19.55 -14.99 12.52
N ASP A 716 -20.40 -14.03 12.14
CA ASP A 716 -20.11 -12.62 12.37
C ASP A 716 -19.79 -12.36 13.85
N ASP A 717 -20.50 -12.99 14.79
CA ASP A 717 -20.23 -12.88 16.23
C ASP A 717 -18.84 -13.40 16.63
N MET A 718 -18.38 -14.50 16.05
CA MET A 718 -17.02 -15.02 16.29
C MET A 718 -15.96 -14.04 15.79
N CYS A 719 -16.16 -13.48 14.59
CA CYS A 719 -15.29 -12.45 14.03
C CYS A 719 -15.27 -11.19 14.90
N HIS A 720 -16.44 -10.70 15.35
CA HIS A 720 -16.55 -9.55 16.24
C HIS A 720 -15.87 -9.81 17.60
N ASN A 721 -16.05 -10.99 18.19
CA ASN A 721 -15.42 -11.36 19.46
C ASN A 721 -13.90 -11.45 19.35
N PHE A 722 -13.38 -11.99 18.24
CA PHE A 722 -11.95 -12.05 17.99
C PHE A 722 -11.36 -10.65 17.79
N ASN A 723 -12.02 -9.77 17.04
CA ASN A 723 -11.61 -8.37 16.91
C ASN A 723 -11.62 -7.65 18.26
N ALA A 724 -12.69 -7.82 19.05
CA ALA A 724 -12.79 -7.23 20.39
C ALA A 724 -11.68 -7.73 21.33
N TRP A 725 -11.30 -9.00 21.22
CA TRP A 725 -10.15 -9.56 21.95
C TRP A 725 -8.82 -8.94 21.52
N LEU A 726 -8.58 -8.77 20.21
CA LEU A 726 -7.39 -8.09 19.69
C LEU A 726 -7.30 -6.64 20.19
N GLN A 727 -8.40 -5.89 20.05
CA GLN A 727 -8.50 -4.49 20.45
C GLN A 727 -8.37 -4.28 21.97
N SER A 728 -8.70 -5.28 22.78
CA SER A 728 -8.54 -5.25 24.24
C SER A 728 -7.14 -5.67 24.73
N GLY A 729 -6.16 -5.79 23.82
CA GLY A 729 -4.79 -6.17 24.17
C GLY A 729 -4.60 -7.67 24.37
N CYS A 730 -5.45 -8.48 23.73
CA CYS A 730 -5.38 -9.94 23.76
C CYS A 730 -5.33 -10.54 25.17
N PRO A 731 -6.27 -10.18 26.08
CA PRO A 731 -6.22 -10.64 27.45
C PRO A 731 -6.21 -12.18 27.50
N LYS A 732 -5.22 -12.76 28.19
CA LYS A 732 -5.07 -14.22 28.26
C LYS A 732 -6.17 -14.87 29.11
N GLY A 733 -6.71 -14.16 30.10
CA GLY A 733 -7.67 -14.70 31.05
C GLY A 733 -7.04 -15.65 32.07
N GLN A 734 -7.83 -16.15 33.01
CA GLN A 734 -7.39 -17.25 33.86
C GLN A 734 -7.49 -18.55 33.06
N ASP A 735 -6.37 -19.27 32.96
CA ASP A 735 -6.40 -20.67 32.58
C ASP A 735 -7.33 -21.36 33.59
N PRO A 736 -8.46 -21.96 33.17
CA PRO A 736 -9.34 -22.65 34.09
C PRO A 736 -8.63 -23.80 34.83
N GLY A 737 -7.37 -24.09 34.50
CA GLY A 737 -6.64 -25.24 34.97
C GLY A 737 -7.34 -26.50 34.45
N PRO A 738 -6.92 -27.68 34.91
CA PRO A 738 -7.72 -28.87 34.74
C PRO A 738 -8.92 -28.81 35.71
N GLY A 739 -9.82 -27.85 35.49
CA GLY A 739 -11.16 -27.86 36.06
C GLY A 739 -11.96 -29.03 35.47
N PRO A 740 -12.97 -29.54 36.19
CA PRO A 740 -13.64 -30.80 35.87
C PRO A 740 -14.57 -30.60 34.67
N HIS A 741 -14.01 -30.59 33.47
CA HIS A 741 -14.72 -31.21 32.37
C HIS A 741 -14.84 -32.69 32.71
N PRO A 742 -16.01 -33.32 32.50
CA PRO A 742 -16.12 -34.75 32.65
C PRO A 742 -15.13 -35.34 31.64
N GLY A 743 -13.97 -35.78 32.13
CA GLY A 743 -13.18 -36.74 31.37
C GLY A 743 -14.14 -37.86 31.00
N PRO A 744 -14.15 -38.31 29.73
CA PRO A 744 -15.12 -39.29 29.27
C PRO A 744 -15.19 -40.39 30.31
N THR A 745 -16.37 -40.57 30.89
CA THR A 745 -16.62 -41.67 31.81
C THR A 745 -16.28 -42.96 31.06
N PRO A 746 -15.93 -44.07 31.74
CA PRO A 746 -15.58 -45.32 31.05
C PRO A 746 -16.63 -45.81 30.02
N SER A 747 -17.85 -45.24 30.03
CA SER A 747 -18.92 -45.41 29.04
C SER A 747 -18.70 -44.73 27.68
N ASP A 748 -17.83 -43.73 27.58
CA ASP A 748 -17.74 -42.84 26.41
C ASP A 748 -16.58 -43.22 25.47
N VAL A 749 -15.70 -44.12 25.91
CA VAL A 749 -14.63 -44.69 25.08
C VAL A 749 -15.15 -45.98 24.45
N THR A 750 -15.58 -45.89 23.18
CA THR A 750 -16.05 -47.05 22.41
C THR A 750 -15.06 -47.40 21.29
N TRP A 751 -15.24 -48.58 20.70
CA TRP A 751 -14.46 -48.96 19.51
C TRP A 751 -14.59 -47.92 18.38
N ASP A 752 -15.80 -47.66 17.91
CA ASP A 752 -16.02 -46.78 16.75
C ASP A 752 -15.86 -45.29 17.07
N GLY A 753 -16.12 -44.87 18.31
CA GLY A 753 -16.04 -43.47 18.71
C GLY A 753 -14.63 -43.01 19.09
N THR A 754 -13.73 -43.93 19.47
CA THR A 754 -12.43 -43.54 20.03
C THR A 754 -11.31 -44.47 19.61
N ILE A 755 -11.41 -45.78 19.89
CA ILE A 755 -10.25 -46.67 19.78
C ILE A 755 -9.84 -46.93 18.34
N LYS A 756 -10.80 -47.10 17.43
CA LYS A 756 -10.54 -47.36 16.00
C LYS A 756 -9.72 -46.24 15.34
N GLY A 757 -9.96 -44.98 15.75
CA GLY A 757 -9.27 -43.82 15.20
C GLY A 757 -7.79 -43.69 15.61
N TYR A 758 -7.35 -44.45 16.61
CA TYR A 758 -5.94 -44.45 17.04
C TYR A 758 -5.04 -45.35 16.20
N PHE A 759 -5.61 -46.23 15.37
CA PHE A 759 -4.87 -47.09 14.45
C PHE A 759 -4.90 -46.47 13.06
N LEU A 760 -3.78 -45.90 12.61
CA LEU A 760 -3.70 -45.27 11.30
C LEU A 760 -3.66 -46.35 10.21
N PRO A 761 -4.04 -46.04 8.95
CA PRO A 761 -4.01 -47.01 7.86
C PRO A 761 -2.62 -47.68 7.67
N SER A 762 -1.54 -46.97 8.00
CA SER A 762 -0.18 -47.49 8.03
C SER A 762 0.05 -48.55 9.11
N ASP A 763 -0.56 -48.41 10.30
CA ASP A 763 -0.50 -49.41 11.39
C ASP A 763 -1.15 -50.72 10.98
N VAL A 764 -2.35 -50.60 10.40
CA VAL A 764 -3.12 -51.73 9.90
C VAL A 764 -2.32 -52.48 8.84
N LYS A 765 -1.72 -51.76 7.88
CA LYS A 765 -0.88 -52.33 6.83
C LYS A 765 0.37 -53.00 7.38
N CYS A 766 1.09 -52.35 8.31
CA CYS A 766 2.29 -52.90 8.93
C CYS A 766 2.00 -54.21 9.67
N MET A 767 0.90 -54.27 10.43
CA MET A 767 0.53 -55.46 11.20
C MET A 767 0.01 -56.61 10.33
N THR A 768 -0.70 -56.30 9.24
CA THR A 768 -1.18 -57.32 8.30
C THR A 768 -0.06 -57.88 7.41
N GLU A 769 0.89 -57.05 6.97
CA GLU A 769 2.05 -57.49 6.16
C GLU A 769 3.08 -58.29 6.97
N ALA A 770 3.20 -58.03 8.28
CA ALA A 770 4.08 -58.81 9.18
C ALA A 770 3.52 -60.21 9.54
N GLY A 771 2.38 -60.62 8.95
CA GLY A 771 1.70 -61.88 9.27
C GLY A 771 0.97 -61.87 10.61
N GLY A 772 0.67 -60.67 11.13
CA GLY A 772 -0.05 -60.44 12.38
C GLY A 772 -1.57 -60.43 12.21
N PHE A 773 -2.24 -59.54 12.95
CA PHE A 773 -3.70 -59.39 12.98
C PHE A 773 -4.12 -57.99 12.50
N ASP A 774 -5.40 -57.82 12.20
CA ASP A 774 -5.91 -56.63 11.53
C ASP A 774 -6.38 -55.57 12.54
N LEU A 775 -5.58 -54.52 12.72
CA LEU A 775 -5.90 -53.41 13.65
C LEU A 775 -7.15 -52.61 13.27
N SER A 776 -7.71 -52.80 12.06
CA SER A 776 -8.97 -52.17 11.66
C SER A 776 -10.21 -52.94 12.15
N LYS A 777 -10.03 -54.16 12.67
CA LYS A 777 -11.12 -55.04 13.14
C LYS A 777 -11.17 -55.10 14.66
N LYS A 778 -12.35 -54.77 15.22
CA LYS A 778 -12.60 -54.81 16.67
C LYS A 778 -12.22 -56.16 17.27
N ASP A 779 -12.67 -57.26 16.68
CA ASP A 779 -12.46 -58.61 17.21
C ASP A 779 -10.98 -58.99 17.31
N ASP A 780 -10.17 -58.58 16.33
CA ASP A 780 -8.73 -58.80 16.33
C ASP A 780 -8.07 -57.95 17.42
N VAL A 781 -8.41 -56.66 17.54
CA VAL A 781 -7.87 -55.79 18.59
C VAL A 781 -8.28 -56.25 19.99
N VAL A 782 -9.52 -56.73 20.17
CA VAL A 782 -10.01 -57.32 21.44
C VAL A 782 -9.19 -58.56 21.80
N LYS A 783 -8.96 -59.46 20.84
CA LYS A 783 -8.20 -60.70 21.05
C LYS A 783 -6.76 -60.45 21.50
N TYR A 784 -6.13 -59.36 21.05
CA TYR A 784 -4.74 -59.02 21.37
C TYR A 784 -4.60 -57.80 22.30
N ALA A 785 -5.67 -57.37 22.96
CA ALA A 785 -5.73 -56.09 23.66
C ALA A 785 -4.66 -55.91 24.75
N ASP A 786 -4.31 -56.96 25.52
CA ASP A 786 -3.27 -56.86 26.55
C ASP A 786 -1.87 -56.67 25.94
N ALA A 787 -1.58 -57.33 24.82
CA ALA A 787 -0.31 -57.19 24.11
C ALA A 787 -0.19 -55.81 23.45
N ILE A 788 -1.28 -55.34 22.84
CA ILE A 788 -1.38 -54.00 22.25
C ILE A 788 -1.18 -52.93 23.33
N TYR A 789 -1.91 -53.02 24.44
CA TYR A 789 -1.81 -52.05 25.52
C TYR A 789 -0.39 -51.98 26.09
N LYS A 790 0.27 -53.14 26.28
CA LYS A 790 1.66 -53.18 26.71
C LYS A 790 2.59 -52.51 25.68
N ALA A 791 2.42 -52.81 24.39
CA ALA A 791 3.26 -52.25 23.34
C ALA A 791 3.13 -50.74 23.19
N VAL A 792 1.92 -50.17 23.31
CA VAL A 792 1.72 -48.71 23.22
C VAL A 792 2.25 -47.97 24.45
N VAL A 793 2.12 -48.56 25.65
CA VAL A 793 2.67 -47.98 26.88
C VAL A 793 4.19 -48.00 26.89
N ASP A 794 4.79 -49.09 26.39
CA ASP A 794 6.24 -49.25 26.32
C ASP A 794 6.86 -48.48 25.12
N GLY A 795 6.06 -47.75 24.33
CA GLY A 795 6.52 -47.02 23.14
C GLY A 795 6.99 -47.92 21.99
N GLY A 796 6.59 -49.19 22.00
CA GLY A 796 6.89 -50.18 20.96
C GLY A 796 5.91 -50.14 19.79
N MET A 797 4.77 -49.48 19.94
CA MET A 797 3.74 -49.30 18.91
C MET A 797 3.19 -47.86 18.93
N PRO A 798 2.91 -47.24 17.78
CA PRO A 798 3.11 -47.73 16.41
C PRO A 798 4.57 -47.95 15.99
N MET A 799 4.83 -48.94 15.13
CA MET A 799 6.19 -49.27 14.68
C MET A 799 6.70 -48.26 13.66
N GLN A 800 7.82 -47.61 13.96
CA GLN A 800 8.39 -46.56 13.11
C GLN A 800 9.24 -47.16 11.97
N MET A 801 9.00 -46.71 10.75
CA MET A 801 9.76 -47.14 9.56
C MET A 801 10.90 -46.17 9.24
N LYS A 802 12.01 -46.68 8.70
CA LYS A 802 13.15 -45.84 8.30
C LYS A 802 12.71 -44.77 7.27
N PRO A 803 13.18 -43.51 7.40
CA PRO A 803 14.29 -43.06 8.25
C PRO A 803 13.95 -42.82 9.73
N TYR A 804 12.67 -42.90 10.12
CA TYR A 804 12.21 -42.70 11.49
C TYR A 804 12.46 -43.92 12.39
N SER A 805 12.44 -43.70 13.71
CA SER A 805 12.65 -44.75 14.72
C SER A 805 11.82 -44.47 15.96
N GLN A 806 11.68 -45.44 16.88
CA GLN A 806 10.94 -45.19 18.13
C GLN A 806 11.49 -44.04 18.99
N LYS A 807 12.74 -43.63 18.78
CA LYS A 807 13.35 -42.48 19.47
C LYS A 807 13.25 -41.16 18.69
N ASN A 808 12.86 -41.22 17.42
CA ASN A 808 12.64 -40.07 16.54
C ASN A 808 11.46 -40.43 15.60
N PRO A 809 10.22 -40.40 16.12
CA PRO A 809 9.06 -40.90 15.40
C PRO A 809 8.72 -39.99 14.21
N ASP A 810 8.09 -40.58 13.21
CA ASP A 810 7.56 -39.85 12.06
C ASP A 810 6.54 -38.81 12.55
N PRO A 811 6.70 -37.52 12.20
CA PRO A 811 5.73 -36.48 12.57
C PRO A 811 4.30 -36.78 12.09
N ASN A 812 4.14 -37.57 11.02
CA ASN A 812 2.84 -37.99 10.49
C ASN A 812 2.35 -39.34 11.06
N HIS A 813 3.18 -40.02 11.86
CA HIS A 813 2.85 -41.31 12.49
C HIS A 813 3.41 -41.35 13.93
N PRO A 814 2.95 -40.44 14.82
CA PRO A 814 3.53 -40.27 16.15
C PRO A 814 3.23 -41.44 17.08
N LEU A 815 4.07 -41.60 18.10
CA LEU A 815 3.80 -42.53 19.20
C LEU A 815 2.54 -42.15 19.98
N TRP A 816 1.87 -43.15 20.55
CA TRP A 816 0.65 -42.92 21.33
C TRP A 816 0.94 -42.04 22.56
N THR A 817 0.05 -41.08 22.79
CA THR A 817 0.13 -40.23 23.98
C THR A 817 -0.35 -40.99 25.22
N THR A 818 0.02 -40.50 26.41
CA THR A 818 -0.48 -41.02 27.69
C THR A 818 -2.01 -41.08 27.74
N GLN A 819 -2.69 -40.12 27.12
CA GLN A 819 -4.15 -40.10 27.05
C GLN A 819 -4.71 -41.21 26.16
N MET A 820 -4.10 -41.48 25.00
CA MET A 820 -4.50 -42.58 24.11
C MET A 820 -4.32 -43.93 24.82
N CYS A 821 -3.20 -44.12 25.53
CA CYS A 821 -2.95 -45.30 26.34
C CYS A 821 -4.01 -45.46 27.45
N ASN A 822 -4.35 -44.39 28.18
CA ASN A 822 -5.38 -44.43 29.22
C ASN A 822 -6.77 -44.74 28.67
N ASN A 823 -7.14 -44.16 27.52
CA ASN A 823 -8.40 -44.44 26.84
C ASN A 823 -8.47 -45.92 26.41
N PHE A 824 -7.41 -46.46 25.82
CA PHE A 824 -7.36 -47.88 25.44
C PHE A 824 -7.45 -48.81 26.66
N LYS A 825 -6.82 -48.45 27.78
CA LYS A 825 -6.95 -49.19 29.04
C LYS A 825 -8.38 -49.17 29.57
N ALA A 826 -9.05 -48.02 29.50
CA ALA A 826 -10.43 -47.86 29.95
C ALA A 826 -11.38 -48.71 29.09
N TRP A 827 -11.25 -48.66 27.76
CA TRP A 827 -12.01 -49.49 26.83
C TRP A 827 -11.82 -51.00 27.08
N LYS A 828 -10.57 -51.43 27.27
CA LYS A 828 -10.23 -52.82 27.61
C LYS A 828 -10.86 -53.26 28.94
N ASN A 829 -10.79 -52.41 29.97
CA ASN A 829 -11.32 -52.72 31.30
C ASN A 829 -12.86 -52.63 31.35
N GLY A 830 -13.48 -51.87 30.43
CA GLY A 830 -14.93 -51.74 30.27
C GLY A 830 -15.60 -52.91 29.53
N ASN A 831 -14.87 -54.02 29.29
CA ASN A 831 -15.31 -55.17 28.49
C ASN A 831 -15.57 -54.83 27.01
N PHE A 832 -14.72 -53.96 26.44
CA PHE A 832 -14.69 -53.62 25.01
C PHE A 832 -16.01 -53.04 24.46
N PRO A 833 -16.56 -51.98 25.08
CA PRO A 833 -17.81 -51.36 24.62
C PRO A 833 -17.74 -50.88 23.16
#